data_AF-A0A5N6L235-F1
#
_entry.id   AF-A0A5N6L235-F1
#
_cell.length_a   1.000
_cell.length_b   1.000
_cell.length_c   1.000
_cell.angle_alpha   90.00
_cell.angle_beta   90.00
_cell.angle_gamma   90.00
#
_symmetry.space_group_name_H-M   'P 1'
#
loop_
_entity.id
_entity.type
_entity.pdbx_description
1 polymer ?
#
loop_
_entity_poly.entity_id
_entity_poly.type
_entity_poly.pdbx_seq_one_letter_code
_entity_poly.pdbx_strand_id
1 'polypeptide(L)'
;MEEKSSRGLSLRKKRSVRPKISAPKQISAPISAPLPTSNLAPPAHRPSITTLDSQSSVAPSVAPSVRPRADGNTADYVKRRYSTKIPQLPPGALGGFGDAPAMPAVPSQFLSQPPTRSETRRISAVGPAGFSGDITVDIKALNDPDLKPEQYVSQLLANASEADIRSYQAELMKQKHRNSTDLQHNVYQNRSQFIKISQEADKLKAEMRTLRTLMSELTGTLGQTNAALGISTDSTNTTSSARKFANRSSVANLEAMWSTHLQELWRRVEGSQKFLPAIPGRHVVHESGRWVELNAATWKPKRRVHLILLNDHLLMASEKKRMDPSPQPNQGNFEGGPTRAAAGPPQVLAAERCWPLQDIEIADLGTRAVPISKPLKGGKPPNAHAVNIRIGPDSFTFAATDAEGSEKTAFLARFRKAAAELKRTNVDADGLGPPSAKDRLSRASRGISPATANRTGIEAGPSAKAAMLVEVDGRQQEFRWVETQVDELDIDIALQRFDEAVKRVDVLRRVAKSNKSNTVVQDLIDGRVQSSAGRLSKAVIRQMTDPGTNAQMSATQRHVAWLVKLGFEARASEAYLESRTTVISTRIGQCADAGDLHQYLYQISFIYFTLIRNTISTYQACFAPAMTSAAIKWAKDHMDEFNGLLGRQIGKLERGGEEWKYCMDRAREHAGMLSEVIEKTGGPVILKEIPVQEPGPDEVLVNIKYSGVCHTDLHAVNGDWPLPTKLPLVGGHEGAGVIVAKGSLVTDVEVGDHAGVKWINGSCLACNFCQQSDEPLCPKALLSGYTVDGTFQQYCIAKAAHVARIHKDIDLEAVSPVLCAGITVYKGLKESGARPGQTVAIVGAGGGLGSLAQQYAKAMGLKVIAIDTGDDKKKMSLEQLGATAFVDFATSKNLVKDVQAATEDGLGPHAVILVAVNEKPFQQAAEYVRPRGTVIAIGLPAGAYLRAPVFESVIKMVTIKGSYVGNRRDTAEALDFFRRGLIKAPFKTVPLSQLPQVYEKMQQGAIAGRYVLDLSKSLCQDVGPGVHLLIEGEASATLGRELYQAARAYSAIRHPLLASAVQARLILACPAFNAACAIRDCLPYGSEVVAVYCLAQQSLVLSDPAYCDVWR
;
A
#
# COMPACT_ATOMS: atom_id res chain seq x y z
N MET A 1 -45.89 50.73 -28.78
CA MET A 1 -45.11 51.72 -29.54
C MET A 1 -43.65 51.63 -29.11
N GLU A 2 -42.76 52.27 -29.84
CA GLU A 2 -41.29 52.32 -29.69
C GLU A 2 -40.82 52.82 -28.28
N GLU A 3 -39.57 52.68 -27.80
CA GLU A 3 -38.32 51.95 -28.14
C GLU A 3 -37.42 51.92 -26.84
N LYS A 4 -36.08 51.74 -26.75
CA LYS A 4 -34.92 51.61 -27.67
C LYS A 4 -33.75 50.86 -26.96
N SER A 5 -32.86 50.21 -27.72
CA SER A 5 -31.48 49.83 -27.30
C SER A 5 -31.35 48.78 -26.14
N SER A 6 -30.23 48.07 -25.89
CA SER A 6 -29.29 47.27 -26.71
C SER A 6 -28.39 46.48 -25.72
N ARG A 7 -27.55 45.48 -26.05
CA ARG A 7 -27.52 44.42 -27.09
C ARG A 7 -26.72 43.26 -26.48
N GLY A 8 -27.24 42.02 -26.48
CA GLY A 8 -26.54 40.90 -25.82
C GLY A 8 -27.20 39.54 -26.04
N LEU A 9 -27.30 39.10 -27.30
CA LEU A 9 -28.07 37.91 -27.68
C LEU A 9 -27.19 36.69 -27.99
N SER A 10 -27.56 35.55 -27.40
CA SER A 10 -27.20 34.21 -27.91
C SER A 10 -27.85 33.92 -29.26
N LEU A 11 -27.46 32.82 -29.94
CA LEU A 11 -28.44 31.87 -30.49
C LEU A 11 -27.86 30.50 -30.89
N ARG A 12 -28.67 29.66 -31.56
CA ARG A 12 -28.66 28.18 -31.53
C ARG A 12 -29.03 27.60 -32.93
N LYS A 13 -28.54 26.40 -33.28
CA LYS A 13 -28.77 25.64 -34.57
C LYS A 13 -27.97 26.24 -35.77
N LYS A 14 -27.63 25.54 -36.87
CA LYS A 14 -28.31 24.43 -37.59
C LYS A 14 -27.39 23.71 -38.64
N ARG A 15 -27.27 22.37 -38.55
CA ARG A 15 -27.15 21.28 -39.59
C ARG A 15 -26.35 21.44 -40.94
N SER A 16 -25.79 20.30 -41.42
CA SER A 16 -25.26 19.98 -42.80
C SER A 16 -23.76 20.31 -43.06
N VAL A 17 -22.95 19.64 -43.94
CA VAL A 17 -23.09 18.39 -44.77
C VAL A 17 -21.69 17.78 -45.12
N ARG A 18 -21.62 16.56 -45.71
CA ARG A 18 -20.39 15.81 -46.20
C ARG A 18 -19.94 16.30 -47.62
N PRO A 19 -18.83 15.89 -48.31
CA PRO A 19 -18.08 14.60 -48.23
C PRO A 19 -16.53 14.61 -48.55
N LYS A 20 -15.94 13.39 -48.72
CA LYS A 20 -14.77 12.97 -49.57
C LYS A 20 -13.33 13.50 -49.31
N ILE A 21 -12.38 12.55 -49.34
CA ILE A 21 -10.94 12.68 -49.72
C ILE A 21 -10.60 11.50 -50.67
N SER A 22 -9.58 11.65 -51.53
CA SER A 22 -9.17 10.73 -52.61
C SER A 22 -7.79 10.04 -52.40
N ALA A 23 -7.31 9.31 -53.41
CA ALA A 23 -6.28 8.26 -53.33
C ALA A 23 -4.79 8.71 -53.40
N PRO A 24 -3.81 7.84 -53.00
CA PRO A 24 -2.37 8.15 -52.96
C PRO A 24 -1.55 7.70 -54.19
N LYS A 25 -0.22 7.97 -54.18
CA LYS A 25 0.81 7.41 -55.08
C LYS A 25 2.10 7.00 -54.31
N GLN A 26 3.00 6.26 -54.96
CA GLN A 26 4.13 5.49 -54.38
C GLN A 26 5.52 6.14 -54.54
N ILE A 27 6.55 5.64 -53.82
CA ILE A 27 7.94 5.29 -54.26
C ILE A 27 8.80 4.78 -53.05
N SER A 28 9.93 4.08 -53.25
CA SER A 28 9.98 2.61 -53.19
C SER A 28 11.41 2.00 -53.02
N ALA A 29 11.64 1.21 -51.96
CA ALA A 29 12.55 0.03 -51.89
C ALA A 29 14.11 0.26 -52.03
N PRO A 30 15.01 -0.77 -52.01
CA PRO A 30 15.08 -2.09 -51.31
C PRO A 30 16.50 -2.44 -50.71
N ILE A 31 16.78 -3.75 -50.45
CA ILE A 31 18.11 -4.48 -50.32
C ILE A 31 18.78 -4.45 -48.92
N SER A 32 19.46 -5.49 -48.37
CA SER A 32 19.50 -6.98 -48.53
C SER A 32 20.32 -7.65 -47.38
N ALA A 33 20.37 -9.00 -47.29
CA ALA A 33 21.28 -9.82 -46.44
C ALA A 33 21.70 -11.14 -47.14
N PRO A 34 22.73 -11.90 -46.66
CA PRO A 34 22.56 -13.36 -46.46
C PRO A 34 23.39 -14.04 -45.32
N LEU A 35 23.14 -15.36 -45.15
CA LEU A 35 23.74 -16.39 -44.24
C LEU A 35 24.95 -17.15 -44.92
N PRO A 36 25.61 -18.26 -44.44
CA PRO A 36 25.14 -19.34 -43.51
C PRO A 36 26.16 -20.23 -42.67
N THR A 37 25.60 -21.29 -42.03
CA THR A 37 26.14 -22.68 -41.76
C THR A 37 27.06 -23.12 -40.57
N SER A 38 26.49 -24.00 -39.72
CA SER A 38 26.87 -25.40 -39.35
C SER A 38 27.90 -25.82 -38.25
N ASN A 39 27.36 -26.59 -37.27
CA ASN A 39 27.77 -27.94 -36.78
C ASN A 39 28.79 -28.23 -35.63
N LEU A 40 28.42 -29.27 -34.85
CA LEU A 40 29.19 -30.29 -34.07
C LEU A 40 29.86 -30.01 -32.70
N ALA A 41 29.22 -30.58 -31.65
CA ALA A 41 29.70 -31.54 -30.63
C ALA A 41 30.97 -31.32 -29.73
N PRO A 42 31.01 -31.90 -28.49
CA PRO A 42 32.09 -31.74 -27.47
C PRO A 42 32.91 -33.06 -27.28
N PRO A 43 33.66 -33.38 -26.17
CA PRO A 43 34.01 -32.61 -24.95
C PRO A 43 35.49 -32.74 -24.44
N ALA A 44 35.74 -32.17 -23.24
CA ALA A 44 36.65 -32.64 -22.16
C ALA A 44 38.12 -32.18 -22.05
N HIS A 45 38.69 -32.44 -20.86
CA HIS A 45 40.08 -32.37 -20.37
C HIS A 45 40.76 -31.02 -19.98
N ARG A 46 40.73 -30.78 -18.65
CA ARG A 46 41.85 -30.43 -17.72
C ARG A 46 43.29 -30.82 -18.17
N PRO A 47 44.41 -30.27 -17.61
CA PRO A 47 44.54 -29.51 -16.34
C PRO A 47 45.61 -28.36 -16.28
N SER A 48 45.82 -27.78 -15.08
CA SER A 48 47.07 -27.45 -14.33
C SER A 48 48.46 -27.39 -15.04
N ILE A 49 49.53 -26.68 -14.61
CA ILE A 49 49.89 -25.79 -13.45
C ILE A 49 51.29 -25.15 -13.75
N THR A 50 51.89 -24.37 -12.83
CA THR A 50 53.36 -24.00 -12.74
C THR A 50 53.97 -23.07 -13.83
N THR A 51 55.01 -22.23 -13.63
CA THR A 51 55.67 -21.58 -12.45
C THR A 51 56.75 -20.58 -12.93
N LEU A 52 57.18 -19.63 -12.06
CA LEU A 52 58.57 -19.07 -11.95
C LEU A 52 59.13 -18.24 -13.16
N ASP A 53 60.06 -17.29 -13.03
CA ASP A 53 60.50 -16.39 -11.93
C ASP A 53 61.42 -15.28 -12.50
N SER A 54 61.80 -14.27 -11.70
CA SER A 54 63.01 -13.40 -11.86
C SER A 54 63.08 -12.44 -13.09
N GLN A 55 63.89 -11.35 -13.12
CA GLN A 55 64.42 -10.41 -12.10
C GLN A 55 64.93 -9.10 -12.78
N SER A 56 65.37 -8.11 -11.98
CA SER A 56 66.30 -6.98 -12.29
C SER A 56 65.94 -5.90 -13.34
N SER A 57 65.57 -4.72 -12.83
CA SER A 57 66.09 -3.35 -13.11
C SER A 57 66.62 -2.90 -14.49
N VAL A 58 66.10 -1.75 -14.98
CA VAL A 58 66.85 -0.55 -15.46
C VAL A 58 65.86 0.63 -15.63
N ALA A 59 66.35 1.88 -15.59
CA ALA A 59 65.61 3.15 -15.80
C ALA A 59 66.41 4.08 -16.76
N PRO A 60 65.90 5.22 -17.29
CA PRO A 60 64.67 5.95 -16.94
C PRO A 60 63.81 6.48 -18.13
N SER A 61 62.76 7.25 -17.79
CA SER A 61 62.09 8.32 -18.57
C SER A 61 61.54 8.05 -19.99
N VAL A 62 60.22 8.24 -20.17
CA VAL A 62 59.55 9.11 -21.18
C VAL A 62 58.03 9.11 -20.92
N ALA A 63 57.32 10.17 -21.27
CA ALA A 63 55.91 10.39 -20.91
C ALA A 63 54.89 9.87 -21.96
N PRO A 64 53.70 9.38 -21.53
CA PRO A 64 52.57 9.14 -22.41
C PRO A 64 51.52 10.27 -22.41
N SER A 65 51.25 10.75 -23.62
CA SER A 65 50.12 11.56 -24.12
C SER A 65 48.84 11.68 -23.26
N VAL A 66 48.29 12.91 -23.20
CA VAL A 66 46.95 13.25 -22.68
C VAL A 66 45.85 12.67 -23.58
N ARG A 67 44.78 12.13 -22.98
CA ARG A 67 43.46 11.96 -23.66
C ARG A 67 42.42 12.95 -23.10
N PRO A 68 41.45 13.42 -23.90
CA PRO A 68 40.63 14.57 -23.53
C PRO A 68 39.51 14.24 -22.54
N ARG A 69 39.00 15.28 -21.86
CA ARG A 69 37.66 15.25 -21.26
C ARG A 69 36.60 15.20 -22.37
N ALA A 70 35.50 14.49 -22.13
CA ALA A 70 34.34 14.47 -23.02
C ALA A 70 33.29 15.47 -22.51
N ASP A 71 32.89 16.43 -23.36
CA ASP A 71 31.93 17.48 -23.00
C ASP A 71 30.47 17.04 -23.02
N GLY A 72 29.66 17.66 -22.17
CA GLY A 72 28.24 17.37 -21.94
C GLY A 72 27.30 17.85 -23.04
N ASN A 73 27.45 17.35 -24.28
CA ASN A 73 26.62 17.71 -25.44
C ASN A 73 25.11 17.40 -25.31
N THR A 74 24.67 16.78 -24.21
CA THR A 74 23.25 16.51 -23.91
C THR A 74 22.43 17.80 -23.66
N ALA A 75 23.07 18.89 -23.20
CA ALA A 75 22.36 20.09 -22.75
C ALA A 75 21.70 20.92 -23.88
N ASP A 76 22.37 21.10 -25.02
CA ASP A 76 21.90 22.04 -26.06
C ASP A 76 20.78 21.48 -26.96
N TYR A 77 20.66 20.14 -27.06
CA TYR A 77 19.51 19.52 -27.71
C TYR A 77 18.20 19.71 -26.92
N VAL A 78 18.27 19.97 -25.61
CA VAL A 78 17.10 20.29 -24.77
C VAL A 78 16.66 21.75 -25.00
N LYS A 79 17.61 22.70 -25.01
CA LYS A 79 17.32 24.12 -25.28
C LYS A 79 16.58 24.33 -26.61
N ARG A 80 16.96 23.58 -27.66
CA ARG A 80 16.32 23.68 -28.99
C ARG A 80 14.87 23.14 -29.06
N ARG A 81 14.35 22.48 -28.02
CA ARG A 81 12.96 21.94 -28.02
C ARG A 81 11.91 22.87 -27.38
N TYR A 82 12.31 23.83 -26.55
CA TYR A 82 11.35 24.68 -25.82
C TYR A 82 10.85 25.94 -26.57
N SER A 83 11.22 26.11 -27.85
CA SER A 83 10.84 27.29 -28.65
C SER A 83 10.08 26.95 -29.95
N THR A 84 8.88 26.38 -29.84
CA THR A 84 7.86 26.40 -30.93
C THR A 84 6.44 26.28 -30.39
N LYS A 85 5.73 27.41 -30.24
CA LYS A 85 4.32 27.65 -30.65
C LYS A 85 3.73 28.92 -30.01
N ILE A 86 3.98 30.06 -30.64
CA ILE A 86 2.95 31.09 -30.79
C ILE A 86 2.33 30.85 -32.18
N PRO A 87 1.00 30.84 -32.34
CA PRO A 87 0.39 30.78 -33.67
C PRO A 87 0.46 32.16 -34.35
N GLN A 88 1.04 32.22 -35.55
CA GLN A 88 0.92 33.35 -36.47
C GLN A 88 0.25 32.90 -37.79
N LEU A 89 -0.22 33.88 -38.57
CA LEU A 89 -1.24 33.68 -39.61
C LEU A 89 -0.74 32.92 -40.86
N PRO A 90 -1.65 32.38 -41.69
CA PRO A 90 -1.30 31.79 -42.98
C PRO A 90 -0.69 32.83 -43.95
N PRO A 91 0.35 32.48 -44.74
CA PRO A 91 0.87 33.36 -45.78
C PRO A 91 -0.10 33.48 -46.96
N GLY A 92 -0.25 34.69 -47.52
CA GLY A 92 -1.04 34.91 -48.74
C GLY A 92 -1.72 36.28 -48.87
N ALA A 93 -1.81 37.06 -47.78
CA ALA A 93 -2.42 38.38 -47.81
C ALA A 93 -1.44 39.45 -48.33
N LEU A 94 -1.40 39.61 -49.66
CA LEU A 94 -0.86 40.76 -50.42
C LEU A 94 0.63 41.11 -50.21
N GLY A 95 1.42 40.97 -51.29
CA GLY A 95 2.76 41.57 -51.38
C GLY A 95 2.74 42.84 -52.25
N GLY A 96 3.68 43.76 -52.01
CA GLY A 96 3.92 44.90 -52.90
C GLY A 96 4.75 46.02 -52.27
N PHE A 97 6.00 46.19 -52.76
CA PHE A 97 6.92 47.31 -52.48
C PHE A 97 7.41 47.43 -51.01
N GLY A 98 8.57 48.00 -50.67
CA GLY A 98 9.71 48.52 -51.46
C GLY A 98 10.90 48.86 -50.53
N ASP A 99 12.08 49.16 -51.06
CA ASP A 99 13.32 49.31 -50.28
C ASP A 99 13.52 50.66 -49.56
N ALA A 100 14.28 50.61 -48.44
CA ALA A 100 15.07 51.71 -47.82
C ALA A 100 14.28 52.90 -47.19
N PRO A 101 14.89 53.77 -46.35
CA PRO A 101 16.31 53.89 -45.97
C PRO A 101 16.60 53.83 -44.45
N ALA A 102 17.82 54.19 -44.03
CA ALA A 102 18.29 54.18 -42.64
C ALA A 102 19.09 55.46 -42.27
N MET A 103 19.15 55.79 -40.96
CA MET A 103 20.04 56.70 -40.19
C MET A 103 19.25 57.31 -39.00
N PRO A 104 19.87 57.90 -37.95
CA PRO A 104 21.31 58.16 -37.73
C PRO A 104 21.92 57.47 -36.49
N ALA A 105 23.25 57.58 -36.33
CA ALA A 105 24.01 57.08 -35.19
C ALA A 105 24.23 58.15 -34.09
N VAL A 106 24.58 57.71 -32.88
CA VAL A 106 24.78 58.56 -31.69
C VAL A 106 26.28 58.90 -31.49
N PRO A 107 26.66 60.13 -31.07
CA PRO A 107 28.07 60.54 -30.94
C PRO A 107 28.91 59.78 -29.91
N SER A 108 30.22 59.71 -30.19
CA SER A 108 31.22 58.87 -29.51
C SER A 108 31.77 59.42 -28.18
N GLN A 109 30.95 60.07 -27.35
CA GLN A 109 31.37 60.63 -26.05
C GLN A 109 30.95 59.77 -24.84
N PHE A 110 30.16 58.71 -25.04
CA PHE A 110 29.69 57.80 -23.99
C PHE A 110 30.21 56.36 -24.12
N LEU A 111 31.41 56.18 -24.70
CA LEU A 111 32.07 54.88 -24.87
C LEU A 111 33.47 54.87 -24.25
N SER A 112 33.56 54.36 -23.02
CA SER A 112 34.81 53.89 -22.43
C SER A 112 34.76 52.36 -22.27
N GLN A 113 35.67 51.66 -22.96
CA GLN A 113 35.73 50.20 -22.97
C GLN A 113 36.56 49.67 -21.78
N PRO A 114 36.26 48.47 -21.25
CA PRO A 114 37.13 47.78 -20.30
C PRO A 114 38.23 46.98 -21.02
N PRO A 115 39.47 46.96 -20.49
CA PRO A 115 40.44 45.91 -20.82
C PRO A 115 40.94 45.13 -19.58
N THR A 116 40.43 43.91 -19.47
CA THR A 116 41.18 42.65 -19.30
C THR A 116 42.51 42.54 -18.51
N ARG A 117 42.60 41.37 -17.84
CA ARG A 117 43.78 40.46 -17.72
C ARG A 117 44.76 40.64 -16.54
N SER A 118 45.00 39.51 -15.87
CA SER A 118 46.27 38.94 -15.31
C SER A 118 47.47 39.88 -15.06
N GLU A 119 48.22 39.76 -13.95
CA GLU A 119 49.00 38.55 -13.61
C GLU A 119 49.37 38.38 -12.12
N THR A 120 50.00 37.24 -11.81
CA THR A 120 50.61 36.85 -10.52
C THR A 120 51.72 37.76 -10.02
N ARG A 121 51.81 37.93 -8.68
CA ARG A 121 53.11 37.99 -7.98
C ARG A 121 53.05 37.48 -6.53
N ARG A 122 54.21 37.15 -5.96
CA ARG A 122 54.42 36.62 -4.60
C ARG A 122 55.10 37.68 -3.71
N ILE A 123 54.67 37.74 -2.43
CA ILE A 123 55.47 37.77 -1.18
C ILE A 123 56.59 38.85 -1.03
N SER A 124 56.71 39.39 0.20
CA SER A 124 57.75 40.33 0.71
C SER A 124 57.53 41.82 0.34
N ALA A 125 57.77 42.81 1.22
CA ALA A 125 58.23 42.78 2.62
C ALA A 125 57.68 43.96 3.47
N VAL A 126 58.04 43.96 4.76
CA VAL A 126 57.62 44.86 5.86
C VAL A 126 57.83 46.37 5.60
N GLY A 127 56.85 47.18 6.02
CA GLY A 127 56.92 48.64 6.23
C GLY A 127 55.77 49.10 7.15
N PRO A 128 55.94 50.07 8.07
CA PRO A 128 55.02 50.26 9.20
C PRO A 128 53.97 51.39 9.07
N ALA A 129 53.01 51.36 10.00
CA ALA A 129 51.98 52.36 10.36
C ALA A 129 50.76 52.51 9.41
N GLY A 130 49.56 52.64 10.00
CA GLY A 130 48.30 52.88 9.29
C GLY A 130 47.13 51.94 9.65
N PHE A 131 46.77 51.81 10.94
CA PHE A 131 45.60 51.02 11.34
C PHE A 131 44.29 51.83 11.19
N SER A 132 43.72 51.81 9.99
CA SER A 132 42.33 52.21 9.72
C SER A 132 41.59 51.01 9.11
N GLY A 133 41.30 50.02 9.95
CA GLY A 133 40.68 48.76 9.54
C GLY A 133 39.15 48.89 9.48
N ASP A 134 38.61 49.12 8.28
CA ASP A 134 37.17 49.17 8.03
C ASP A 134 36.49 47.84 8.41
N ILE A 135 35.59 47.89 9.41
CA ILE A 135 35.02 46.68 10.02
C ILE A 135 33.90 46.16 9.11
N THR A 136 34.25 45.20 8.25
CA THR A 136 33.34 44.60 7.28
C THR A 136 32.63 43.35 7.81
N VAL A 137 31.43 43.08 7.30
CA VAL A 137 30.60 41.93 7.72
C VAL A 137 31.09 40.65 7.03
N ASP A 138 31.82 39.79 7.75
CA ASP A 138 32.19 38.47 7.21
C ASP A 138 31.00 37.53 7.13
N ILE A 139 30.53 37.35 5.89
CA ILE A 139 29.43 36.44 5.54
C ILE A 139 29.83 34.96 5.77
N LYS A 140 31.13 34.60 5.80
CA LYS A 140 31.54 33.21 6.03
C LYS A 140 31.38 32.81 7.48
N ALA A 141 31.89 33.60 8.43
CA ALA A 141 31.65 33.40 9.85
C ALA A 141 30.15 33.32 10.17
N LEU A 142 29.33 34.21 9.60
CA LEU A 142 27.87 34.23 9.78
C LEU A 142 27.10 33.06 9.13
N ASN A 143 27.77 32.19 8.35
CA ASN A 143 27.20 30.94 7.81
C ASN A 143 27.65 29.68 8.58
N ASP A 144 28.50 29.82 9.62
CA ASP A 144 28.89 28.70 10.48
C ASP A 144 27.76 28.41 11.50
N PRO A 145 27.19 27.19 11.52
CA PRO A 145 26.09 26.86 12.44
C PRO A 145 26.50 26.79 13.91
N ASP A 146 27.81 26.64 14.22
CA ASP A 146 28.34 26.58 15.58
C ASP A 146 28.89 27.95 16.06
N LEU A 147 28.67 29.04 15.30
CA LEU A 147 29.13 30.39 15.63
C LEU A 147 28.53 30.88 16.97
N LYS A 148 29.40 31.16 17.95
CA LYS A 148 29.03 31.80 19.23
C LYS A 148 28.99 33.32 19.05
N PRO A 149 27.82 33.98 18.95
CA PRO A 149 27.74 35.36 18.47
C PRO A 149 28.38 36.36 19.43
N GLU A 150 28.23 36.14 20.73
CA GLU A 150 28.78 36.99 21.80
C GLU A 150 30.32 37.00 21.77
N GLN A 151 30.94 35.84 21.59
CA GLN A 151 32.39 35.70 21.51
C GLN A 151 32.92 36.30 20.21
N TYR A 152 32.25 36.06 19.08
CA TYR A 152 32.60 36.63 17.79
C TYR A 152 32.53 38.17 17.79
N VAL A 153 31.43 38.75 18.28
CA VAL A 153 31.23 40.21 18.35
C VAL A 153 32.20 40.86 19.34
N SER A 154 32.45 40.24 20.50
CA SER A 154 33.40 40.80 21.48
C SER A 154 34.84 40.81 20.97
N GLN A 155 35.26 39.82 20.17
CA GLN A 155 36.58 39.83 19.52
C GLN A 155 36.66 40.83 18.37
N LEU A 156 35.60 40.93 17.55
CA LEU A 156 35.56 41.83 16.39
C LEU A 156 35.52 43.31 16.77
N LEU A 157 34.80 43.66 17.85
CA LEU A 157 34.59 45.05 18.29
C LEU A 157 35.53 45.51 19.42
N ALA A 158 36.48 44.68 19.86
CA ALA A 158 37.35 44.93 21.02
C ALA A 158 38.11 46.28 20.98
N ASN A 159 38.40 46.79 19.78
CA ASN A 159 39.13 48.05 19.55
C ASN A 159 38.35 49.02 18.62
N ALA A 160 37.03 48.84 18.46
CA ALA A 160 36.22 49.61 17.52
C ALA A 160 35.76 50.97 18.10
N SER A 161 35.67 52.02 17.27
CA SER A 161 35.05 53.28 17.67
C SER A 161 33.53 53.22 17.55
N GLU A 162 32.82 54.16 18.20
CA GLU A 162 31.36 54.21 18.13
C GLU A 162 30.84 54.45 16.68
N ALA A 163 31.62 55.13 15.84
CA ALA A 163 31.30 55.32 14.42
C ALA A 163 31.41 53.99 13.64
N ASP A 164 32.40 53.16 13.94
CA ASP A 164 32.59 51.85 13.30
C ASP A 164 31.48 50.88 13.71
N ILE A 165 31.10 50.89 14.99
CA ILE A 165 29.99 50.06 15.53
C ILE A 165 28.67 50.41 14.85
N ARG A 166 28.35 51.71 14.71
CA ARG A 166 27.15 52.19 14.00
C ARG A 166 27.17 51.82 12.51
N SER A 167 28.35 51.87 11.87
CA SER A 167 28.53 51.52 10.46
C SER A 167 28.38 50.01 10.22
N TYR A 168 28.99 49.19 11.06
CA TYR A 168 28.84 47.74 11.07
C TYR A 168 27.38 47.32 11.30
N GLN A 169 26.69 47.95 12.25
CA GLN A 169 25.27 47.71 12.51
C GLN A 169 24.40 48.05 11.28
N ALA A 170 24.69 49.15 10.58
CA ALA A 170 23.97 49.55 9.37
C ALA A 170 24.17 48.55 8.22
N GLU A 171 25.41 48.10 7.96
CA GLU A 171 25.69 47.10 6.94
C GLU A 171 25.08 45.74 7.30
N LEU A 172 25.15 45.31 8.57
CA LEU A 172 24.56 44.04 9.01
C LEU A 172 23.03 44.04 8.92
N MET A 173 22.36 45.17 9.21
CA MET A 173 20.92 45.34 8.95
C MET A 173 20.58 45.30 7.46
N LYS A 174 21.41 45.92 6.60
CA LYS A 174 21.27 45.90 5.14
C LYS A 174 21.45 44.50 4.55
N GLN A 175 22.45 43.74 5.02
CA GLN A 175 22.62 42.32 4.65
C GLN A 175 21.47 41.44 5.16
N LYS A 176 20.97 41.67 6.40
CA LYS A 176 19.78 40.99 6.92
C LYS A 176 18.53 41.26 6.06
N HIS A 177 18.29 42.51 5.67
CA HIS A 177 17.16 42.86 4.82
C HIS A 177 17.28 42.21 3.44
N ARG A 178 18.46 42.30 2.81
CA ARG A 178 18.77 41.65 1.53
C ARG A 178 18.57 40.13 1.59
N ASN A 179 19.12 39.45 2.59
CA ASN A 179 18.95 38.01 2.75
C ASN A 179 17.47 37.64 3.01
N SER A 180 16.70 38.50 3.69
CA SER A 180 15.25 38.30 3.85
C SER A 180 14.49 38.41 2.52
N THR A 181 14.79 39.42 1.70
CA THR A 181 14.15 39.56 0.37
C THR A 181 14.60 38.46 -0.59
N ASP A 182 15.88 38.12 -0.58
CA ASP A 182 16.45 37.07 -1.44
C ASP A 182 15.92 35.69 -1.01
N LEU A 183 15.72 35.41 0.30
CA LEU A 183 15.09 34.19 0.78
C LEU A 183 13.61 34.11 0.39
N GLN A 184 12.83 35.19 0.59
CA GLN A 184 11.42 35.23 0.16
C GLN A 184 11.30 35.01 -1.35
N HIS A 185 12.17 35.65 -2.14
CA HIS A 185 12.19 35.50 -3.59
C HIS A 185 12.60 34.09 -4.03
N ASN A 186 13.66 33.51 -3.43
CA ASN A 186 14.09 32.15 -3.71
C ASN A 186 13.05 31.10 -3.28
N VAL A 187 12.39 31.25 -2.13
CA VAL A 187 11.32 30.33 -1.70
C VAL A 187 10.12 30.42 -2.65
N TYR A 188 9.74 31.63 -3.09
CA TYR A 188 8.66 31.80 -4.07
C TYR A 188 9.02 31.28 -5.47
N GLN A 189 10.26 31.53 -5.94
CA GLN A 189 10.78 30.96 -7.18
C GLN A 189 10.84 29.43 -7.11
N ASN A 190 11.47 28.86 -6.08
CA ASN A 190 11.60 27.41 -5.92
C ASN A 190 10.23 26.73 -5.79
N ARG A 191 9.27 27.32 -5.05
CA ARG A 191 7.90 26.80 -4.96
C ARG A 191 7.16 26.88 -6.30
N SER A 192 7.28 27.98 -7.04
CA SER A 192 6.63 28.11 -8.36
C SER A 192 7.31 27.28 -9.46
N GLN A 193 8.63 27.10 -9.40
CA GLN A 193 9.36 26.16 -10.23
C GLN A 193 8.99 24.71 -9.87
N PHE A 194 8.90 24.35 -8.60
CA PHE A 194 8.46 23.01 -8.18
C PHE A 194 7.03 22.70 -8.65
N ILE A 195 6.11 23.66 -8.55
CA ILE A 195 4.75 23.52 -9.11
C ILE A 195 4.79 23.34 -10.63
N LYS A 196 5.59 24.13 -11.36
CA LYS A 196 5.77 23.98 -12.83
C LYS A 196 6.40 22.63 -13.19
N ILE A 197 7.44 22.19 -12.49
CA ILE A 197 8.11 20.91 -12.69
C ILE A 197 7.16 19.76 -12.37
N SER A 198 6.34 19.86 -11.32
CA SER A 198 5.31 18.86 -11.02
C SER A 198 4.23 18.82 -12.10
N GLN A 199 3.82 19.97 -12.64
CA GLN A 199 2.85 20.05 -13.74
C GLN A 199 3.44 19.51 -15.06
N GLU A 200 4.70 19.82 -15.40
CA GLU A 200 5.38 19.23 -16.56
C GLU A 200 5.65 17.73 -16.34
N ALA A 201 5.93 17.27 -15.12
CA ALA A 201 6.12 15.87 -14.79
C ALA A 201 4.82 15.07 -14.87
N ASP A 202 3.70 15.59 -14.35
CA ASP A 202 2.38 14.93 -14.50
C ASP A 202 1.86 15.03 -15.94
N LYS A 203 2.20 16.08 -16.69
CA LYS A 203 1.97 16.17 -18.14
C LYS A 203 2.80 15.13 -18.90
N LEU A 204 4.10 15.02 -18.63
CA LEU A 204 4.98 13.97 -19.18
C LEU A 204 4.48 12.57 -18.81
N LYS A 205 3.98 12.37 -17.61
CA LYS A 205 3.40 11.10 -17.12
C LYS A 205 2.07 10.80 -17.81
N ALA A 206 1.27 11.82 -18.17
CA ALA A 206 0.10 11.67 -19.04
C ALA A 206 0.51 11.37 -20.49
N GLU A 207 1.47 12.09 -21.06
CA GLU A 207 2.00 11.86 -22.40
C GLU A 207 2.70 10.50 -22.52
N MET A 208 3.40 10.02 -21.48
CA MET A 208 3.97 8.68 -21.41
C MET A 208 2.92 7.59 -21.20
N ARG A 209 1.79 7.88 -20.55
CA ARG A 209 0.61 6.98 -20.55
C ARG A 209 0.03 6.89 -21.95
N THR A 210 -0.19 8.02 -22.63
CA THR A 210 -0.68 8.07 -24.02
C THR A 210 0.30 7.38 -24.98
N LEU A 211 1.61 7.61 -24.84
CA LEU A 211 2.65 6.93 -25.60
C LEU A 211 2.67 5.42 -25.29
N ARG A 212 2.46 5.00 -24.04
CA ARG A 212 2.34 3.59 -23.68
C ARG A 212 1.07 2.95 -24.26
N THR A 213 -0.05 3.67 -24.31
CA THR A 213 -1.28 3.23 -24.98
C THR A 213 -1.05 3.12 -26.48
N LEU A 214 -0.52 4.15 -27.14
CA LEU A 214 -0.19 4.15 -28.56
C LEU A 214 0.87 3.10 -28.92
N MET A 215 1.84 2.83 -28.04
CA MET A 215 2.80 1.73 -28.21
C MET A 215 2.17 0.37 -27.93
N SER A 216 1.15 0.26 -27.08
CA SER A 216 0.38 -0.96 -26.89
C SER A 216 -0.60 -1.21 -28.04
N GLU A 217 -1.10 -0.18 -28.69
CA GLU A 217 -1.90 -0.24 -29.91
C GLU A 217 -1.01 -0.52 -31.13
N LEU A 218 0.18 0.07 -31.19
CA LEU A 218 1.18 -0.21 -32.23
C LEU A 218 1.76 -1.62 -32.08
N THR A 219 2.12 -2.05 -30.87
CA THR A 219 2.55 -3.44 -30.60
C THR A 219 1.38 -4.41 -30.71
N GLY A 220 0.15 -3.97 -30.44
CA GLY A 220 -1.07 -4.74 -30.69
C GLY A 220 -1.35 -4.96 -32.17
N THR A 221 -1.16 -3.92 -33.00
CA THR A 221 -1.37 -3.99 -34.46
C THR A 221 -0.20 -4.62 -35.21
N LEU A 222 1.06 -4.41 -34.78
CA LEU A 222 2.22 -5.20 -35.22
C LEU A 222 2.13 -6.65 -34.72
N GLY A 223 1.61 -6.89 -33.52
CA GLY A 223 1.32 -8.23 -33.01
C GLY A 223 0.24 -8.94 -33.85
N GLN A 224 -0.84 -8.24 -34.19
CA GLN A 224 -1.90 -8.75 -35.07
C GLN A 224 -1.41 -8.97 -36.51
N THR A 225 -0.58 -8.08 -37.07
CA THR A 225 -0.05 -8.25 -38.43
C THR A 225 1.08 -9.29 -38.50
N ASN A 226 1.96 -9.40 -37.50
CA ASN A 226 2.95 -10.48 -37.43
C ASN A 226 2.30 -11.84 -37.10
N ALA A 227 1.19 -11.86 -36.34
CA ALA A 227 0.38 -13.07 -36.19
C ALA A 227 -0.33 -13.46 -37.50
N ALA A 228 -0.78 -12.49 -38.31
CA ALA A 228 -1.34 -12.73 -39.63
C ALA A 228 -0.27 -13.12 -40.69
N LEU A 229 0.99 -12.71 -40.50
CA LEU A 229 2.12 -12.99 -41.40
C LEU A 229 3.02 -14.16 -40.91
N GLY A 230 2.73 -14.74 -39.75
CA GLY A 230 3.30 -16.02 -39.31
C GLY A 230 4.76 -16.01 -38.83
N ILE A 231 5.37 -14.85 -38.60
CA ILE A 231 6.76 -14.75 -38.10
C ILE A 231 6.75 -14.28 -36.64
N SER A 232 7.14 -15.19 -35.75
CA SER A 232 7.34 -14.91 -34.32
C SER A 232 8.69 -15.44 -33.86
N THR A 233 9.68 -14.55 -33.79
CA THR A 233 10.93 -14.78 -33.07
C THR A 233 10.82 -14.16 -31.69
N ASP A 234 10.63 -15.00 -30.67
CA ASP A 234 11.51 -14.88 -29.50
C ASP A 234 11.69 -16.23 -28.81
N SER A 235 12.75 -16.38 -28.03
CA SER A 235 13.20 -17.68 -27.53
C SER A 235 13.59 -17.67 -26.07
N THR A 236 13.45 -18.84 -25.43
CA THR A 236 13.84 -19.19 -24.05
C THR A 236 12.95 -18.64 -22.91
N ASN A 237 12.65 -19.40 -21.84
CA ASN A 237 12.40 -20.85 -21.79
C ASN A 237 11.62 -21.23 -20.51
N THR A 238 10.41 -21.78 -20.61
CA THR A 238 9.74 -22.40 -19.44
C THR A 238 8.81 -23.57 -19.82
N THR A 239 9.15 -24.74 -19.29
CA THR A 239 8.29 -25.93 -19.04
C THR A 239 7.51 -26.57 -20.22
N SER A 240 7.77 -27.85 -20.45
CA SER A 240 7.27 -28.64 -21.57
C SER A 240 5.85 -29.21 -21.36
N SER A 241 4.84 -28.55 -21.92
CA SER A 241 3.50 -29.16 -22.14
C SER A 241 2.74 -28.70 -23.40
N ALA A 242 3.11 -27.58 -24.04
CA ALA A 242 2.32 -26.98 -25.12
C ALA A 242 2.48 -27.60 -26.54
N ARG A 243 3.35 -28.60 -26.74
CA ARG A 243 3.78 -29.07 -28.09
C ARG A 243 2.72 -29.78 -28.95
N LYS A 244 1.45 -29.92 -28.51
CA LYS A 244 0.37 -30.54 -29.31
C LYS A 244 -0.58 -29.56 -30.04
N PHE A 245 -0.53 -28.26 -29.77
CA PHE A 245 -1.44 -27.27 -30.41
C PHE A 245 -0.80 -26.40 -31.50
N ALA A 246 0.53 -26.46 -31.69
CA ALA A 246 1.26 -25.56 -32.59
C ALA A 246 1.00 -25.77 -34.10
N ASN A 247 0.34 -26.86 -34.51
CA ASN A 247 0.04 -27.14 -35.93
C ASN A 247 -1.22 -26.43 -36.47
N ARG A 248 -1.90 -25.58 -35.67
CA ARG A 248 -3.18 -24.96 -36.06
C ARG A 248 -3.06 -23.59 -36.75
N SER A 249 -1.84 -23.08 -36.95
CA SER A 249 -1.56 -21.76 -37.56
C SER A 249 -1.77 -21.71 -39.08
N SER A 250 -1.81 -22.86 -39.77
CA SER A 250 -1.98 -22.94 -41.23
C SER A 250 -3.37 -22.51 -41.71
N VAL A 251 -4.42 -22.78 -40.91
CA VAL A 251 -5.83 -22.58 -41.33
C VAL A 251 -6.17 -21.10 -41.56
N ALA A 252 -5.72 -20.22 -40.66
CA ALA A 252 -6.00 -18.78 -40.76
C ALA A 252 -5.34 -18.14 -42.01
N ASN A 253 -4.20 -18.67 -42.45
CA ASN A 253 -3.52 -18.21 -43.66
C ASN A 253 -4.24 -18.70 -44.93
N LEU A 254 -4.77 -19.94 -44.91
CA LEU A 254 -5.60 -20.48 -45.99
C LEU A 254 -6.91 -19.69 -46.19
N GLU A 255 -7.63 -19.34 -45.13
CA GLU A 255 -8.86 -18.54 -45.25
C GLU A 255 -8.58 -17.15 -45.84
N ALA A 256 -7.48 -16.50 -45.45
CA ALA A 256 -7.06 -15.23 -46.03
C ALA A 256 -6.77 -15.37 -47.54
N MET A 257 -5.96 -16.35 -47.93
CA MET A 257 -5.64 -16.68 -49.33
C MET A 257 -6.90 -16.97 -50.16
N TRP A 258 -7.81 -17.80 -49.64
CA TRP A 258 -9.08 -18.14 -50.29
C TRP A 258 -9.98 -16.92 -50.48
N SER A 259 -10.07 -16.03 -49.48
CA SER A 259 -10.83 -14.78 -49.61
C SER A 259 -10.28 -13.87 -50.71
N THR A 260 -8.94 -13.81 -50.87
CA THR A 260 -8.29 -13.06 -51.95
C THR A 260 -8.58 -13.69 -53.32
N HIS A 261 -8.52 -15.02 -53.44
CA HIS A 261 -8.87 -15.73 -54.68
C HIS A 261 -10.33 -15.48 -55.09
N LEU A 262 -11.27 -15.47 -54.14
CA LEU A 262 -12.69 -15.22 -54.42
C LEU A 262 -12.95 -13.77 -54.84
N GLN A 263 -12.26 -12.80 -54.25
CA GLN A 263 -12.33 -11.39 -54.66
C GLN A 263 -11.77 -11.17 -56.09
N GLU A 264 -10.70 -11.87 -56.46
CA GLU A 264 -10.15 -11.81 -57.82
C GLU A 264 -11.09 -12.47 -58.85
N LEU A 265 -11.78 -13.56 -58.48
CA LEU A 265 -12.86 -14.13 -59.31
C LEU A 265 -13.98 -13.11 -59.56
N TRP A 266 -14.42 -12.39 -58.53
CA TRP A 266 -15.43 -11.32 -58.68
C TRP A 266 -14.97 -10.17 -59.59
N ARG A 267 -13.68 -9.86 -59.60
CA ARG A 267 -13.08 -8.84 -60.47
C ARG A 267 -12.95 -9.30 -61.92
N ARG A 268 -12.72 -10.60 -62.15
CA ARG A 268 -12.54 -11.21 -63.48
C ARG A 268 -13.85 -11.60 -64.16
N VAL A 269 -14.89 -11.95 -63.40
CA VAL A 269 -16.18 -12.44 -63.92
C VAL A 269 -17.33 -11.53 -63.47
N GLU A 270 -17.85 -10.73 -64.41
CA GLU A 270 -18.96 -9.80 -64.22
C GLU A 270 -20.19 -10.53 -63.64
N GLY A 271 -20.74 -9.99 -62.54
CA GLY A 271 -21.94 -10.53 -61.88
C GLY A 271 -21.72 -11.78 -61.00
N SER A 272 -20.53 -12.38 -60.97
CA SER A 272 -20.27 -13.62 -60.20
C SER A 272 -20.51 -13.47 -58.69
N GLN A 273 -20.28 -12.29 -58.12
CA GLN A 273 -20.57 -11.96 -56.72
C GLN A 273 -22.05 -12.18 -56.33
N LYS A 274 -22.99 -12.06 -57.29
CA LYS A 274 -24.43 -12.32 -57.06
C LYS A 274 -24.71 -13.80 -56.77
N PHE A 275 -23.91 -14.69 -57.36
CA PHE A 275 -24.05 -16.14 -57.22
C PHE A 275 -23.17 -16.71 -56.10
N LEU A 276 -21.97 -16.13 -55.93
CA LEU A 276 -20.95 -16.61 -54.99
C LEU A 276 -20.61 -15.54 -53.95
N PRO A 277 -21.44 -15.33 -52.91
CA PRO A 277 -21.08 -14.50 -51.77
C PRO A 277 -19.86 -15.07 -51.03
N ALA A 278 -19.13 -14.21 -50.32
CA ALA A 278 -18.01 -14.63 -49.48
C ALA A 278 -18.51 -15.35 -48.23
N ILE A 279 -18.27 -16.65 -48.19
CA ILE A 279 -18.50 -17.53 -47.04
C ILE A 279 -17.13 -18.09 -46.66
N PRO A 280 -16.75 -18.13 -45.36
CA PRO A 280 -15.50 -18.73 -44.92
C PRO A 280 -15.30 -20.15 -45.47
N GLY A 281 -14.07 -20.52 -45.80
CA GLY A 281 -13.74 -21.80 -46.45
C GLY A 281 -14.05 -21.91 -47.95
N ARG A 282 -14.92 -21.06 -48.53
CA ARG A 282 -15.23 -21.12 -49.96
C ARG A 282 -14.04 -20.68 -50.82
N HIS A 283 -13.62 -21.52 -51.75
CA HIS A 283 -12.48 -21.27 -52.63
C HIS A 283 -12.63 -21.91 -54.01
N VAL A 284 -11.90 -21.39 -54.99
CA VAL A 284 -11.81 -21.95 -56.34
C VAL A 284 -10.87 -23.16 -56.31
N VAL A 285 -11.37 -24.31 -56.76
CA VAL A 285 -10.65 -25.59 -56.83
C VAL A 285 -10.03 -25.79 -58.23
N HIS A 286 -10.71 -25.34 -59.29
CA HIS A 286 -10.22 -25.43 -60.67
C HIS A 286 -10.97 -24.47 -61.61
N GLU A 287 -10.25 -23.71 -62.44
CA GLU A 287 -10.80 -22.99 -63.60
C GLU A 287 -10.46 -23.74 -64.89
N SER A 288 -11.43 -23.93 -65.79
CA SER A 288 -11.19 -24.42 -67.15
C SER A 288 -11.99 -23.59 -68.17
N GLY A 289 -11.27 -22.88 -69.04
CA GLY A 289 -11.83 -21.90 -69.99
C GLY A 289 -12.00 -22.40 -71.43
N ARG A 290 -11.76 -23.70 -71.70
CA ARG A 290 -11.73 -24.27 -73.06
C ARG A 290 -13.01 -25.06 -73.39
N TRP A 291 -14.18 -24.54 -73.02
CA TRP A 291 -15.46 -25.22 -73.21
C TRP A 291 -16.42 -24.46 -74.13
N VAL A 292 -17.32 -25.22 -74.77
CA VAL A 292 -18.41 -24.72 -75.59
C VAL A 292 -19.70 -25.43 -75.17
N GLU A 293 -20.75 -24.65 -74.90
CA GLU A 293 -22.10 -25.18 -74.69
C GLU A 293 -22.64 -25.71 -76.03
N LEU A 294 -23.09 -26.96 -76.07
CA LEU A 294 -23.76 -27.57 -77.22
C LEU A 294 -25.28 -27.54 -77.03
N ASN A 295 -26.01 -27.29 -78.10
CA ASN A 295 -27.47 -27.47 -78.11
C ASN A 295 -27.80 -28.97 -78.00
N ALA A 296 -28.52 -29.37 -76.95
CA ALA A 296 -28.74 -30.79 -76.62
C ALA A 296 -29.52 -31.60 -77.69
N ALA A 297 -30.32 -30.94 -78.54
CA ALA A 297 -31.09 -31.61 -79.60
C ALA A 297 -30.32 -31.69 -80.93
N THR A 298 -29.46 -30.71 -81.23
CA THR A 298 -28.80 -30.57 -82.56
C THR A 298 -27.29 -30.77 -82.52
N TRP A 299 -26.69 -30.88 -81.33
CA TRP A 299 -25.24 -30.99 -81.07
C TRP A 299 -24.38 -29.86 -81.65
N LYS A 300 -24.99 -28.80 -82.16
CA LYS A 300 -24.30 -27.63 -82.70
C LYS A 300 -23.75 -26.75 -81.55
N PRO A 301 -22.55 -26.16 -81.72
CA PRO A 301 -21.98 -25.24 -80.74
C PRO A 301 -22.82 -23.97 -80.64
N LYS A 302 -23.22 -23.62 -79.41
CA LYS A 302 -24.07 -22.47 -79.09
C LYS A 302 -23.25 -21.24 -78.69
N ARG A 303 -22.25 -21.41 -77.82
CA ARG A 303 -21.36 -20.34 -77.31
C ARG A 303 -20.18 -20.88 -76.52
N ARG A 304 -19.10 -20.10 -76.43
CA ARG A 304 -17.94 -20.36 -75.55
C ARG A 304 -18.30 -20.08 -74.09
N VAL A 305 -17.84 -20.95 -73.20
CA VAL A 305 -18.13 -20.91 -71.76
C VAL A 305 -16.89 -21.29 -70.96
N HIS A 306 -16.79 -20.73 -69.75
CA HIS A 306 -15.75 -21.04 -68.77
C HIS A 306 -16.42 -21.72 -67.58
N LEU A 307 -15.90 -22.91 -67.22
CA LEU A 307 -16.40 -23.70 -66.11
C LEU A 307 -15.45 -23.53 -64.92
N ILE A 308 -15.97 -22.97 -63.84
CA ILE A 308 -15.21 -22.57 -62.64
C ILE A 308 -15.74 -23.37 -61.47
N LEU A 309 -14.96 -24.37 -61.07
CA LEU A 309 -15.27 -25.29 -59.98
C LEU A 309 -14.75 -24.71 -58.65
N LEU A 310 -15.66 -24.51 -57.70
CA LEU A 310 -15.35 -24.23 -56.30
C LEU A 310 -15.47 -25.52 -55.47
N ASN A 311 -15.19 -25.43 -54.17
CA ASN A 311 -15.32 -26.55 -53.24
C ASN A 311 -16.78 -26.95 -52.93
N ASP A 312 -17.74 -26.04 -53.15
CA ASP A 312 -19.16 -26.25 -52.86
C ASP A 312 -20.11 -25.96 -54.03
N HIS A 313 -19.68 -25.21 -55.05
CA HIS A 313 -20.47 -24.85 -56.25
C HIS A 313 -19.70 -25.02 -57.56
N LEU A 314 -20.43 -25.19 -58.67
CA LEU A 314 -19.94 -25.02 -60.04
C LEU A 314 -20.53 -23.72 -60.62
N LEU A 315 -19.67 -22.81 -61.06
CA LEU A 315 -20.03 -21.57 -61.77
C LEU A 315 -19.79 -21.73 -63.27
N MET A 316 -20.76 -21.31 -64.08
CA MET A 316 -20.66 -21.19 -65.52
C MET A 316 -20.69 -19.71 -65.92
N ALA A 317 -19.64 -19.27 -66.60
CA ALA A 317 -19.54 -17.94 -67.21
C ALA A 317 -19.51 -18.06 -68.75
N SER A 318 -20.05 -17.06 -69.46
CA SER A 318 -19.99 -16.95 -70.92
C SER A 318 -19.05 -15.83 -71.36
N GLU A 319 -18.40 -15.98 -72.52
CA GLU A 319 -17.60 -14.93 -73.15
C GLU A 319 -18.51 -13.84 -73.77
N LYS A 320 -18.54 -12.65 -73.17
CA LYS A 320 -19.36 -11.51 -73.60
C LYS A 320 -18.59 -10.67 -74.62
N LYS A 321 -18.86 -10.88 -75.92
CA LYS A 321 -18.28 -10.04 -76.99
C LYS A 321 -18.75 -8.60 -76.81
N ARG A 322 -17.82 -7.66 -76.57
CA ARG A 322 -18.14 -6.23 -76.39
C ARG A 322 -18.74 -5.66 -77.67
N MET A 323 -19.76 -4.82 -77.50
CA MET A 323 -20.46 -4.12 -78.58
C MET A 323 -20.16 -2.62 -78.43
N ASP A 324 -19.33 -2.08 -79.31
CA ASP A 324 -18.95 -0.66 -79.28
C ASP A 324 -19.97 0.21 -80.03
N PRO A 325 -20.44 1.33 -79.45
CA PRO A 325 -21.23 2.34 -80.17
C PRO A 325 -20.32 3.20 -81.08
N SER A 326 -20.35 2.92 -82.38
CA SER A 326 -20.08 3.81 -83.53
C SER A 326 -19.02 4.95 -83.40
N PRO A 327 -17.91 4.93 -84.17
CA PRO A 327 -16.90 5.99 -84.21
C PRO A 327 -17.20 7.09 -85.24
N GLN A 328 -16.53 8.26 -85.14
CA GLN A 328 -16.22 9.18 -86.25
C GLN A 328 -14.98 10.08 -85.90
N PRO A 329 -14.37 10.85 -86.83
CA PRO A 329 -12.90 11.03 -86.92
C PRO A 329 -12.33 12.28 -86.16
N ASN A 330 -11.03 12.66 -86.21
CA ASN A 330 -10.11 12.62 -87.36
C ASN A 330 -8.59 12.78 -87.01
N GLN A 331 -7.72 12.37 -87.94
CA GLN A 331 -6.32 12.82 -88.25
C GLN A 331 -5.23 12.90 -87.14
N GLY A 332 -3.99 12.47 -87.44
CA GLY A 332 -2.83 12.72 -86.54
C GLY A 332 -1.49 11.97 -86.71
N ASN A 333 -1.08 11.54 -87.91
CA ASN A 333 0.29 11.14 -88.35
C ASN A 333 1.39 10.54 -87.40
N PHE A 334 1.99 9.42 -87.85
CA PHE A 334 3.46 9.07 -87.87
C PHE A 334 4.28 9.11 -86.54
N GLU A 335 5.23 8.21 -86.22
CA GLU A 335 5.89 7.09 -86.92
C GLU A 335 5.93 5.78 -86.07
N GLY A 336 6.48 4.69 -86.62
CA GLY A 336 6.52 3.37 -85.99
C GLY A 336 7.86 2.96 -85.35
N GLY A 337 7.79 2.16 -84.28
CA GLY A 337 8.90 1.44 -83.67
C GLY A 337 8.46 0.02 -83.24
N PRO A 338 9.34 -0.99 -83.20
CA PRO A 338 8.92 -2.37 -83.36
C PRO A 338 8.35 -3.08 -82.13
N THR A 339 7.36 -3.90 -82.43
CA THR A 339 6.72 -4.97 -81.63
C THR A 339 7.55 -5.65 -80.54
N ARG A 340 6.97 -5.72 -79.33
CA ARG A 340 7.10 -6.88 -78.43
C ARG A 340 5.70 -7.33 -77.98
N ALA A 341 5.46 -8.64 -77.98
CA ALA A 341 4.12 -9.20 -77.79
C ALA A 341 3.69 -9.20 -76.32
N ALA A 342 2.50 -8.65 -76.05
CA ALA A 342 1.78 -8.80 -74.79
C ALA A 342 0.27 -8.70 -75.02
N ALA A 343 -0.50 -9.62 -74.42
CA ALA A 343 -1.96 -9.65 -74.23
C ALA A 343 -2.87 -9.01 -75.31
N GLY A 344 -3.66 -9.84 -76.00
CA GLY A 344 -4.88 -9.38 -76.66
C GLY A 344 -5.90 -8.80 -75.66
N PRO A 345 -6.94 -8.09 -76.13
CA PRO A 345 -7.88 -7.38 -75.25
C PRO A 345 -8.57 -8.33 -74.26
N PRO A 346 -8.75 -7.92 -72.99
CA PRO A 346 -9.29 -8.80 -71.95
C PRO A 346 -10.73 -9.21 -72.29
N GLN A 347 -10.93 -10.51 -72.48
CA GLN A 347 -12.25 -11.10 -72.70
C GLN A 347 -13.08 -10.95 -71.41
N VAL A 348 -14.19 -10.21 -71.50
CA VAL A 348 -15.10 -10.03 -70.36
C VAL A 348 -15.94 -11.28 -70.22
N LEU A 349 -15.73 -12.00 -69.12
CA LEU A 349 -16.55 -13.13 -68.72
C LEU A 349 -17.75 -12.63 -67.91
N ALA A 350 -18.95 -13.09 -68.25
CA ALA A 350 -20.17 -12.81 -67.49
C ALA A 350 -20.69 -14.08 -66.84
N ALA A 351 -20.93 -14.06 -65.53
CA ALA A 351 -21.55 -15.17 -64.81
C ALA A 351 -23.03 -15.29 -65.17
N GLU A 352 -23.44 -16.44 -65.71
CA GLU A 352 -24.84 -16.68 -66.05
C GLU A 352 -25.54 -17.62 -65.07
N ARG A 353 -24.86 -18.67 -64.63
CA ARG A 353 -25.45 -19.76 -63.87
C ARG A 353 -24.46 -20.31 -62.84
N CYS A 354 -24.98 -20.67 -61.67
CA CYS A 354 -24.20 -21.31 -60.63
C CYS A 354 -25.08 -22.32 -59.90
N TRP A 355 -24.50 -23.45 -59.53
CA TRP A 355 -25.21 -24.61 -58.99
C TRP A 355 -24.40 -25.27 -57.88
N PRO A 356 -25.01 -25.73 -56.77
CA PRO A 356 -24.29 -26.40 -55.67
C PRO A 356 -23.91 -27.84 -56.09
N LEU A 357 -22.71 -28.30 -55.72
CA LEU A 357 -22.16 -29.59 -56.21
C LEU A 357 -22.99 -30.82 -55.79
N GLN A 358 -23.77 -30.72 -54.72
CA GLN A 358 -24.67 -31.76 -54.25
C GLN A 358 -25.83 -32.06 -55.22
N ASP A 359 -26.27 -31.07 -56.00
CA ASP A 359 -27.45 -31.15 -56.87
C ASP A 359 -27.06 -31.49 -58.34
N ILE A 360 -25.78 -31.76 -58.59
CA ILE A 360 -25.22 -31.92 -59.94
C ILE A 360 -24.80 -33.37 -60.19
N GLU A 361 -25.44 -34.00 -61.18
CA GLU A 361 -24.95 -35.25 -61.78
C GLU A 361 -24.17 -34.96 -63.06
N ILE A 362 -22.95 -35.51 -63.18
CA ILE A 362 -22.13 -35.36 -64.39
C ILE A 362 -21.93 -36.70 -65.09
N ALA A 363 -22.48 -36.82 -66.30
CA ALA A 363 -22.34 -37.97 -67.18
C ALA A 363 -21.28 -37.70 -68.26
N ASP A 364 -20.31 -38.61 -68.37
CA ASP A 364 -19.34 -38.62 -69.48
C ASP A 364 -19.98 -39.29 -70.71
N LEU A 365 -20.09 -38.52 -71.80
CA LEU A 365 -20.66 -38.98 -73.07
C LEU A 365 -19.65 -39.76 -73.94
N GLY A 366 -18.35 -39.55 -73.72
CA GLY A 366 -17.28 -40.13 -74.53
C GLY A 366 -16.96 -41.58 -74.18
N THR A 367 -17.18 -41.98 -72.92
CA THR A 367 -16.94 -43.36 -72.43
C THR A 367 -18.14 -44.30 -72.59
N ARG A 368 -19.30 -43.80 -73.05
CA ARG A 368 -20.54 -44.60 -73.17
C ARG A 368 -21.20 -44.54 -74.54
N ALA A 369 -20.52 -43.97 -75.54
CA ALA A 369 -21.00 -43.91 -76.92
C ALA A 369 -20.80 -45.25 -77.65
N VAL A 370 -21.80 -46.13 -77.57
CA VAL A 370 -21.97 -47.21 -78.56
C VAL A 370 -22.14 -46.54 -79.94
N PRO A 371 -21.39 -46.95 -80.99
CA PRO A 371 -21.29 -46.19 -82.24
C PRO A 371 -22.54 -46.32 -83.13
N ILE A 372 -23.57 -45.53 -82.82
CA ILE A 372 -24.73 -45.35 -83.69
C ILE A 372 -24.32 -44.44 -84.87
N SER A 373 -24.25 -45.05 -86.07
CA SER A 373 -23.75 -44.51 -87.35
C SER A 373 -22.21 -44.32 -87.45
N LYS A 374 -21.66 -44.68 -88.62
CA LYS A 374 -20.23 -44.55 -88.95
C LYS A 374 -19.91 -43.12 -89.47
N PRO A 375 -18.72 -42.58 -89.17
CA PRO A 375 -18.37 -41.21 -89.57
C PRO A 375 -18.06 -41.09 -91.07
N LEU A 376 -18.54 -40.01 -91.69
CA LEU A 376 -18.03 -39.53 -92.98
C LEU A 376 -16.68 -38.81 -92.76
N LYS A 377 -15.65 -39.29 -93.47
CA LYS A 377 -14.28 -38.77 -93.63
C LYS A 377 -13.83 -37.61 -92.72
N GLY A 378 -12.86 -37.89 -91.84
CA GLY A 378 -11.79 -36.94 -91.49
C GLY A 378 -11.85 -36.26 -90.12
N GLY A 379 -12.98 -36.27 -89.43
CA GLY A 379 -13.11 -35.72 -88.07
C GLY A 379 -13.34 -36.79 -87.01
N LYS A 380 -12.73 -36.63 -85.82
CA LYS A 380 -13.28 -37.25 -84.59
C LYS A 380 -14.73 -36.75 -84.42
N PRO A 381 -15.68 -37.57 -83.94
CA PRO A 381 -17.03 -37.08 -83.65
C PRO A 381 -16.94 -35.94 -82.62
N PRO A 382 -17.65 -34.81 -82.80
CA PRO A 382 -17.53 -33.62 -81.95
C PRO A 382 -17.89 -33.88 -80.47
N ASN A 383 -18.54 -35.02 -80.21
CA ASN A 383 -19.04 -35.42 -78.90
C ASN A 383 -18.03 -36.24 -78.08
N ALA A 384 -16.87 -36.64 -78.65
CA ALA A 384 -15.88 -37.47 -77.95
C ALA A 384 -15.38 -36.81 -76.64
N HIS A 385 -15.16 -35.49 -76.69
CA HIS A 385 -14.74 -34.68 -75.55
C HIS A 385 -15.90 -33.89 -74.93
N ALA A 386 -17.14 -34.39 -75.08
CA ALA A 386 -18.34 -33.83 -74.46
C ALA A 386 -18.67 -34.46 -73.10
N VAL A 387 -19.37 -33.67 -72.27
CA VAL A 387 -19.84 -33.96 -70.91
C VAL A 387 -21.27 -33.43 -70.79
N ASN A 388 -22.15 -34.19 -70.13
CA ASN A 388 -23.53 -33.78 -69.84
C ASN A 388 -23.67 -33.54 -68.32
N ILE A 389 -24.18 -32.37 -67.96
CA ILE A 389 -24.38 -31.91 -66.58
C ILE A 389 -25.89 -31.82 -66.35
N ARG A 390 -26.41 -32.57 -65.38
CA ARG A 390 -27.83 -32.69 -65.05
C ARG A 390 -28.11 -32.18 -63.65
N ILE A 391 -29.21 -31.46 -63.50
CA ILE A 391 -29.56 -30.71 -62.29
C ILE A 391 -31.08 -30.78 -62.15
N GLY A 392 -31.56 -31.78 -61.41
CA GLY A 392 -32.98 -32.15 -61.42
C GLY A 392 -33.47 -32.48 -62.84
N PRO A 393 -34.51 -31.79 -63.37
CA PRO A 393 -35.01 -32.02 -64.73
C PRO A 393 -34.13 -31.40 -65.83
N ASP A 394 -33.27 -30.43 -65.50
CA ASP A 394 -32.48 -29.68 -66.47
C ASP A 394 -31.20 -30.42 -66.87
N SER A 395 -30.83 -30.33 -68.15
CA SER A 395 -29.67 -31.04 -68.73
C SER A 395 -28.92 -30.17 -69.73
N PHE A 396 -27.64 -29.89 -69.45
CA PHE A 396 -26.76 -29.07 -70.28
C PHE A 396 -25.55 -29.87 -70.77
N THR A 397 -25.20 -29.71 -72.05
CA THR A 397 -24.09 -30.45 -72.66
C THR A 397 -22.97 -29.49 -73.03
N PHE A 398 -21.75 -29.81 -72.62
CA PHE A 398 -20.56 -29.01 -72.86
C PHE A 398 -19.49 -29.86 -73.53
N ALA A 399 -18.81 -29.33 -74.55
CA ALA A 399 -17.67 -29.96 -75.19
C ALA A 399 -16.39 -29.17 -74.92
N ALA A 400 -15.33 -29.87 -74.56
CA ALA A 400 -14.00 -29.28 -74.48
C ALA A 400 -13.43 -29.08 -75.89
N THR A 401 -12.70 -27.99 -76.11
CA THR A 401 -12.17 -27.59 -77.42
C THR A 401 -10.75 -28.08 -77.69
N ASP A 402 -10.21 -28.97 -76.84
CA ASP A 402 -8.88 -29.55 -77.00
C ASP A 402 -8.92 -30.87 -77.78
N ALA A 403 -7.96 -31.06 -78.69
CA ALA A 403 -7.92 -32.22 -79.60
C ALA A 403 -7.62 -33.56 -78.90
N GLU A 404 -7.18 -33.52 -77.64
CA GLU A 404 -6.70 -34.66 -76.85
C GLU A 404 -7.62 -35.03 -75.68
N GLY A 405 -8.52 -34.14 -75.24
CA GLY A 405 -9.45 -34.38 -74.13
C GLY A 405 -8.85 -34.30 -72.73
N SER A 406 -7.70 -33.66 -72.59
CA SER A 406 -7.00 -33.44 -71.32
C SER A 406 -7.80 -32.53 -70.39
N GLU A 407 -8.39 -31.45 -70.92
CA GLU A 407 -9.24 -30.51 -70.15
C GLU A 407 -10.45 -31.21 -69.53
N LYS A 408 -11.16 -32.01 -70.33
CA LYS A 408 -12.28 -32.85 -69.88
C LYS A 408 -11.85 -33.81 -68.77
N THR A 409 -10.71 -34.48 -68.95
CA THR A 409 -10.21 -35.48 -67.99
C THR A 409 -9.81 -34.83 -66.66
N ALA A 410 -9.12 -33.68 -66.72
CA ALA A 410 -8.75 -32.89 -65.55
C ALA A 410 -9.98 -32.36 -64.80
N PHE A 411 -10.95 -31.78 -65.51
CA PHE A 411 -12.18 -31.26 -64.93
C PHE A 411 -12.99 -32.35 -64.23
N LEU A 412 -13.22 -33.50 -64.88
CA LEU A 412 -13.97 -34.62 -64.30
C LEU A 412 -13.28 -35.21 -63.05
N ALA A 413 -11.94 -35.29 -63.06
CA ALA A 413 -11.18 -35.74 -61.89
C ALA A 413 -11.28 -34.76 -60.71
N ARG A 414 -11.20 -33.44 -60.97
CA ARG A 414 -11.33 -32.40 -59.94
C ARG A 414 -12.74 -32.32 -59.39
N PHE A 415 -13.77 -32.40 -60.24
CA PHE A 415 -15.18 -32.42 -59.83
C PHE A 415 -15.49 -33.61 -58.91
N ARG A 416 -15.09 -34.83 -59.31
CA ARG A 416 -15.31 -36.05 -58.50
C ARG A 416 -14.63 -35.96 -57.14
N LYS A 417 -13.44 -35.36 -57.05
CA LYS A 417 -12.78 -35.11 -55.76
C LYS A 417 -13.57 -34.13 -54.91
N ALA A 418 -13.90 -32.94 -55.44
CA ALA A 418 -14.61 -31.90 -54.69
C ALA A 418 -15.97 -32.38 -54.16
N ALA A 419 -16.76 -33.08 -54.97
CA ALA A 419 -18.06 -33.62 -54.57
C ALA A 419 -17.95 -34.72 -53.50
N ALA A 420 -16.89 -35.54 -53.51
CA ALA A 420 -16.63 -36.54 -52.47
C ALA A 420 -16.13 -35.92 -51.15
N GLU A 421 -15.38 -34.82 -51.24
CA GLU A 421 -14.89 -34.05 -50.09
C GLU A 421 -16.04 -33.31 -49.39
N LEU A 422 -16.93 -32.66 -50.15
CA LEU A 422 -18.16 -32.03 -49.65
C LEU A 422 -19.10 -33.03 -48.96
N LYS A 423 -19.27 -34.23 -49.52
CA LYS A 423 -20.08 -35.29 -48.88
C LYS A 423 -19.52 -35.76 -47.54
N ARG A 424 -18.20 -35.74 -47.35
CA ARG A 424 -17.58 -36.02 -46.05
C ARG A 424 -17.85 -34.91 -45.04
N THR A 425 -17.59 -33.66 -45.41
CA THR A 425 -17.80 -32.51 -44.51
C THR A 425 -19.26 -32.37 -44.07
N ASN A 426 -20.22 -32.72 -44.92
CA ASN A 426 -21.63 -32.71 -44.53
C ASN A 426 -21.98 -33.86 -43.58
N VAL A 427 -21.44 -35.08 -43.77
CA VAL A 427 -21.66 -36.19 -42.82
C VAL A 427 -21.02 -35.91 -41.45
N ASP A 428 -19.86 -35.25 -41.42
CA ASP A 428 -19.22 -34.81 -40.17
C ASP A 428 -19.97 -33.65 -39.49
N ALA A 429 -20.87 -32.94 -40.21
CA ALA A 429 -21.73 -31.87 -39.67
C ALA A 429 -23.12 -32.37 -39.24
N ASP A 430 -23.74 -33.25 -40.04
CA ASP A 430 -25.05 -33.87 -39.80
C ASP A 430 -25.02 -34.95 -38.69
N GLY A 431 -23.86 -35.15 -38.05
CA GLY A 431 -23.77 -35.76 -36.71
C GLY A 431 -24.53 -34.98 -35.63
N LEU A 432 -25.00 -33.77 -35.94
CA LEU A 432 -25.98 -33.01 -35.16
C LEU A 432 -27.38 -33.15 -35.79
N GLY A 433 -28.25 -33.92 -35.14
CA GLY A 433 -29.66 -34.07 -35.52
C GLY A 433 -30.50 -32.78 -35.38
N PRO A 434 -31.82 -32.84 -35.68
CA PRO A 434 -32.68 -31.66 -35.80
C PRO A 434 -32.64 -30.75 -34.56
N PRO A 435 -32.63 -29.42 -34.75
CA PRO A 435 -32.11 -28.48 -33.77
C PRO A 435 -32.95 -28.40 -32.49
N SER A 436 -32.35 -28.88 -31.39
CA SER A 436 -32.85 -28.69 -30.03
C SER A 436 -32.98 -27.20 -29.67
N ALA A 437 -33.89 -26.88 -28.74
CA ALA A 437 -34.20 -25.51 -28.30
C ALA A 437 -32.99 -24.69 -27.83
N LYS A 438 -31.88 -25.34 -27.46
CA LYS A 438 -30.59 -24.73 -27.13
C LYS A 438 -30.03 -23.77 -28.20
N ASP A 439 -30.39 -23.91 -29.48
CA ASP A 439 -29.74 -23.10 -30.53
C ASP A 439 -30.45 -21.77 -30.82
N ARG A 440 -31.76 -21.68 -30.54
CA ARG A 440 -32.48 -20.38 -30.49
C ARG A 440 -31.92 -19.46 -29.39
N LEU A 441 -31.31 -20.06 -28.38
CA LEU A 441 -30.71 -19.43 -27.20
C LEU A 441 -29.47 -18.59 -27.55
N SER A 442 -28.53 -19.20 -28.27
CA SER A 442 -27.23 -18.63 -28.65
C SER A 442 -27.38 -17.29 -29.38
N ARG A 443 -28.38 -17.19 -30.26
CA ARG A 443 -28.65 -16.02 -31.10
C ARG A 443 -29.18 -14.81 -30.33
N ALA A 444 -29.76 -14.99 -29.14
CA ALA A 444 -30.19 -13.89 -28.28
C ALA A 444 -29.03 -13.22 -27.52
N SER A 445 -27.90 -13.91 -27.36
CA SER A 445 -26.81 -13.52 -26.44
C SER A 445 -25.65 -12.74 -27.09
N ARG A 446 -25.72 -12.42 -28.39
CA ARG A 446 -24.61 -11.81 -29.16
C ARG A 446 -24.88 -10.37 -29.62
N GLY A 447 -25.46 -9.53 -28.75
CA GLY A 447 -25.94 -8.20 -29.15
C GLY A 447 -26.12 -7.13 -28.07
N ILE A 448 -25.19 -6.97 -27.13
CA ILE A 448 -25.00 -5.73 -26.31
C ILE A 448 -23.52 -5.63 -25.91
N SER A 449 -22.94 -4.42 -26.00
CA SER A 449 -21.57 -4.14 -25.51
C SER A 449 -21.58 -3.67 -24.05
N PRO A 450 -20.53 -3.90 -23.25
CA PRO A 450 -20.53 -3.64 -21.80
C PRO A 450 -20.91 -2.21 -21.37
N ALA A 451 -20.60 -1.21 -22.21
CA ALA A 451 -20.87 0.20 -21.94
C ALA A 451 -22.37 0.58 -21.88
N THR A 452 -23.29 -0.27 -22.37
CA THR A 452 -24.73 0.06 -22.47
C THR A 452 -25.57 -0.54 -21.33
N ALA A 453 -25.13 -1.66 -20.73
CA ALA A 453 -25.90 -2.42 -19.75
C ALA A 453 -26.25 -1.58 -18.49
N ASN A 454 -25.26 -0.84 -17.97
CA ASN A 454 -25.39 0.02 -16.78
C ASN A 454 -26.36 1.22 -16.92
N ARG A 455 -27.03 1.39 -18.07
CA ARG A 455 -27.91 2.55 -18.32
C ARG A 455 -29.32 2.21 -18.84
N THR A 456 -29.66 0.92 -19.01
CA THR A 456 -30.95 0.52 -19.60
C THR A 456 -31.65 -0.67 -18.92
N GLY A 457 -30.98 -1.40 -18.01
CA GLY A 457 -31.65 -2.44 -17.21
C GLY A 457 -32.17 -3.65 -18.02
N ILE A 458 -31.59 -3.91 -19.19
CA ILE A 458 -32.00 -5.01 -20.06
C ILE A 458 -31.41 -6.33 -19.55
N GLU A 459 -32.26 -7.20 -19.01
CA GLU A 459 -31.86 -8.57 -18.63
C GLU A 459 -31.59 -9.45 -19.86
N ALA A 460 -30.62 -10.36 -19.73
CA ALA A 460 -30.53 -11.52 -20.62
C ALA A 460 -31.77 -12.41 -20.42
N GLY A 461 -32.44 -12.81 -21.51
CA GLY A 461 -33.70 -13.55 -21.44
C GLY A 461 -33.60 -14.85 -20.63
N PRO A 462 -34.63 -15.24 -19.84
CA PRO A 462 -34.51 -16.28 -18.80
C PRO A 462 -33.92 -17.60 -19.28
N SER A 463 -34.29 -18.03 -20.48
CA SER A 463 -33.82 -19.28 -21.08
C SER A 463 -32.30 -19.27 -21.34
N ALA A 464 -31.71 -18.12 -21.69
CA ALA A 464 -30.26 -18.01 -21.98
C ALA A 464 -29.39 -18.10 -20.73
N LYS A 465 -29.87 -17.59 -19.59
CA LYS A 465 -29.19 -17.76 -18.29
C LYS A 465 -29.16 -19.23 -17.88
N ALA A 466 -30.28 -19.95 -18.03
CA ALA A 466 -30.42 -21.34 -17.59
C ALA A 466 -29.41 -22.32 -18.22
N ALA A 467 -28.88 -22.04 -19.42
CA ALA A 467 -27.90 -22.90 -20.09
C ALA A 467 -26.43 -22.59 -19.74
N MET A 468 -26.14 -21.58 -18.92
CA MET A 468 -24.79 -21.30 -18.44
C MET A 468 -24.46 -22.22 -17.26
N LEU A 469 -23.29 -22.87 -17.32
CA LEU A 469 -22.76 -23.70 -16.24
C LEU A 469 -21.72 -22.92 -15.42
N VAL A 470 -21.76 -23.14 -14.11
CA VAL A 470 -20.94 -22.49 -13.08
C VAL A 470 -20.25 -23.59 -12.27
N GLU A 471 -18.93 -23.51 -12.12
CA GLU A 471 -18.17 -24.43 -11.28
C GLU A 471 -18.23 -23.98 -9.82
N VAL A 472 -18.67 -24.88 -8.93
CA VAL A 472 -18.83 -24.66 -7.48
C VAL A 472 -18.21 -25.86 -6.78
N ASP A 473 -17.10 -25.65 -6.07
CA ASP A 473 -16.37 -26.69 -5.32
C ASP A 473 -16.13 -27.99 -6.11
N GLY A 474 -15.75 -27.86 -7.39
CA GLY A 474 -15.46 -28.97 -8.31
C GLY A 474 -16.70 -29.65 -8.92
N ARG A 475 -17.91 -29.11 -8.71
CA ARG A 475 -19.16 -29.57 -9.34
C ARG A 475 -19.67 -28.50 -10.30
N GLN A 476 -20.23 -28.92 -11.44
CA GLN A 476 -20.93 -28.00 -12.34
C GLN A 476 -22.39 -27.85 -11.90
N GLN A 477 -22.84 -26.59 -11.76
CA GLN A 477 -24.20 -26.18 -11.44
C GLN A 477 -24.75 -25.31 -12.56
N GLU A 478 -26.08 -25.24 -12.72
CA GLU A 478 -26.70 -24.25 -13.60
C GLU A 478 -26.60 -22.84 -12.98
N PHE A 479 -26.44 -21.80 -13.81
CA PHE A 479 -26.43 -20.41 -13.34
C PHE A 479 -27.71 -20.01 -12.59
N ARG A 480 -28.83 -20.70 -12.82
CA ARG A 480 -30.07 -20.56 -12.04
C ARG A 480 -29.86 -20.84 -10.54
N TRP A 481 -28.93 -21.72 -10.17
CA TRP A 481 -28.54 -21.92 -8.77
C TRP A 481 -27.94 -20.64 -8.17
N VAL A 482 -27.13 -19.90 -8.94
CA VAL A 482 -26.58 -18.60 -8.51
C VAL A 482 -27.66 -17.53 -8.43
N GLU A 483 -28.64 -17.52 -9.34
CA GLU A 483 -29.81 -16.65 -9.20
C GLU A 483 -30.57 -16.97 -7.89
N THR A 484 -30.82 -18.24 -7.60
CA THR A 484 -31.49 -18.69 -6.36
C THR A 484 -30.69 -18.30 -5.10
N GLN A 485 -29.35 -18.36 -5.14
CA GLN A 485 -28.51 -17.91 -4.02
C GLN A 485 -28.46 -16.38 -3.86
N VAL A 486 -28.72 -15.61 -4.93
CA VAL A 486 -28.91 -14.16 -4.85
C VAL A 486 -30.32 -13.82 -4.34
N ASP A 487 -31.34 -14.58 -4.72
CA ASP A 487 -32.71 -14.44 -4.20
C ASP A 487 -32.76 -14.78 -2.70
N GLU A 488 -32.10 -15.87 -2.26
CA GLU A 488 -31.94 -16.21 -0.84
C GLU A 488 -31.16 -15.14 -0.06
N LEU A 489 -30.12 -14.54 -0.66
CA LEU A 489 -29.40 -13.41 -0.06
C LEU A 489 -30.31 -12.19 0.08
N ASP A 490 -31.12 -11.86 -0.93
CA ASP A 490 -32.05 -10.75 -0.89
C ASP A 490 -33.19 -10.98 0.13
N ILE A 491 -33.63 -12.24 0.32
CA ILE A 491 -34.54 -12.65 1.40
C ILE A 491 -33.87 -12.48 2.78
N ASP A 492 -32.64 -12.94 2.98
CA ASP A 492 -31.94 -12.76 4.25
C ASP A 492 -31.63 -11.27 4.55
N ILE A 493 -31.41 -10.43 3.53
CA ILE A 493 -31.36 -8.96 3.66
C ILE A 493 -32.71 -8.39 4.12
N ALA A 494 -33.81 -8.80 3.48
CA ALA A 494 -35.17 -8.34 3.82
C ALA A 494 -35.60 -8.77 5.23
N LEU A 495 -35.20 -9.97 5.67
CA LEU A 495 -35.44 -10.51 7.01
C LEU A 495 -34.41 -10.06 8.06
N GLN A 496 -33.49 -9.12 7.72
CA GLN A 496 -32.45 -8.59 8.60
C GLN A 496 -31.50 -9.65 9.20
N ARG A 497 -31.30 -10.77 8.50
CA ARG A 497 -30.41 -11.88 8.90
C ARG A 497 -28.97 -11.62 8.45
N PHE A 498 -28.39 -10.55 8.99
CA PHE A 498 -27.14 -9.99 8.50
C PHE A 498 -25.93 -10.94 8.54
N ASP A 499 -25.84 -11.83 9.54
CA ASP A 499 -24.78 -12.85 9.58
C ASP A 499 -24.85 -13.83 8.40
N GLU A 500 -26.03 -14.33 8.05
CA GLU A 500 -26.20 -15.25 6.91
C GLU A 500 -26.04 -14.51 5.57
N ALA A 501 -26.58 -13.28 5.46
CA ALA A 501 -26.40 -12.45 4.28
C ALA A 501 -24.91 -12.16 3.99
N VAL A 502 -24.10 -11.85 5.01
CA VAL A 502 -22.66 -11.63 4.84
C VAL A 502 -21.93 -12.93 4.47
N LYS A 503 -22.25 -14.07 5.10
CA LYS A 503 -21.70 -15.38 4.72
C LYS A 503 -22.01 -15.73 3.26
N ARG A 504 -23.24 -15.48 2.79
CA ARG A 504 -23.66 -15.71 1.39
C ARG A 504 -22.89 -14.83 0.41
N VAL A 505 -22.65 -13.55 0.73
CA VAL A 505 -21.80 -12.68 -0.09
C VAL A 505 -20.37 -13.24 -0.19
N ASP A 506 -19.79 -13.76 0.89
CA ASP A 506 -18.45 -14.39 0.87
C ASP A 506 -18.42 -15.78 0.19
N VAL A 507 -19.54 -16.50 0.10
CA VAL A 507 -19.70 -17.69 -0.77
C VAL A 507 -19.74 -17.26 -2.23
N LEU A 508 -20.63 -16.34 -2.61
CA LEU A 508 -20.81 -15.90 -3.99
C LEU A 508 -19.53 -15.25 -4.57
N ARG A 509 -18.80 -14.47 -3.76
CA ARG A 509 -17.47 -13.94 -4.11
C ARG A 509 -16.41 -15.03 -4.33
N ARG A 510 -16.52 -16.20 -3.70
CA ARG A 510 -15.64 -17.35 -3.98
C ARG A 510 -16.06 -18.07 -5.26
N VAL A 511 -17.36 -18.22 -5.52
CA VAL A 511 -17.88 -18.78 -6.77
C VAL A 511 -17.44 -17.94 -7.97
N ALA A 512 -17.56 -16.60 -7.92
CA ALA A 512 -17.02 -15.71 -8.94
C ALA A 512 -15.50 -15.92 -9.15
N LYS A 513 -14.71 -15.96 -8.06
CA LYS A 513 -13.25 -16.16 -8.12
C LYS A 513 -12.79 -17.55 -8.57
N SER A 514 -13.65 -18.57 -8.54
CA SER A 514 -13.33 -19.90 -9.09
C SER A 514 -13.52 -19.96 -10.61
N ASN A 515 -14.55 -19.29 -11.15
CA ASN A 515 -14.95 -19.34 -12.56
C ASN A 515 -14.10 -18.46 -13.50
N LYS A 516 -12.79 -18.35 -13.25
CA LYS A 516 -11.85 -17.48 -14.01
C LYS A 516 -11.77 -17.78 -15.51
N SER A 517 -12.19 -18.97 -15.92
CA SER A 517 -12.26 -19.41 -17.32
C SER A 517 -13.43 -18.81 -18.09
N ASN A 518 -14.44 -18.26 -17.40
CA ASN A 518 -15.67 -17.74 -18.00
C ASN A 518 -15.97 -16.33 -17.49
N THR A 519 -15.28 -15.34 -18.07
CA THR A 519 -15.37 -13.92 -17.67
C THR A 519 -16.81 -13.37 -17.74
N VAL A 520 -17.63 -13.81 -18.69
CA VAL A 520 -19.02 -13.37 -18.82
C VAL A 520 -19.87 -13.83 -17.63
N VAL A 521 -19.67 -15.05 -17.14
CA VAL A 521 -20.30 -15.52 -15.90
C VAL A 521 -19.74 -14.77 -14.70
N GLN A 522 -18.42 -14.54 -14.64
CA GLN A 522 -17.82 -13.79 -13.54
C GLN A 522 -18.40 -12.37 -13.43
N ASP A 523 -18.42 -11.60 -14.53
CA ASP A 523 -18.93 -10.22 -14.57
C ASP A 523 -20.41 -10.13 -14.15
N LEU A 524 -21.23 -11.12 -14.54
CA LEU A 524 -22.65 -11.20 -14.16
C LEU A 524 -22.83 -11.50 -12.66
N ILE A 525 -21.99 -12.36 -12.08
CA ILE A 525 -22.03 -12.68 -10.65
C ILE A 525 -21.50 -11.49 -9.84
N ASP A 526 -20.31 -10.99 -10.14
CA ASP A 526 -19.70 -9.86 -9.43
C ASP A 526 -20.59 -8.60 -9.49
N GLY A 527 -21.24 -8.33 -10.65
CA GLY A 527 -22.19 -7.23 -10.80
C GLY A 527 -23.44 -7.35 -9.91
N ARG A 528 -24.07 -8.54 -9.84
CA ARG A 528 -25.23 -8.78 -8.97
C ARG A 528 -24.85 -8.80 -7.49
N VAL A 529 -23.75 -9.47 -7.14
CA VAL A 529 -23.23 -9.53 -5.76
C VAL A 529 -22.88 -8.15 -5.24
N GLN A 530 -22.26 -7.28 -6.05
CA GLN A 530 -21.95 -5.91 -5.65
C GLN A 530 -23.22 -5.06 -5.45
N SER A 531 -24.29 -5.32 -6.21
CA SER A 531 -25.61 -4.69 -6.02
C SER A 531 -26.26 -5.12 -4.70
N SER A 532 -26.32 -6.42 -4.39
CA SER A 532 -26.86 -6.90 -3.10
C SER A 532 -25.97 -6.50 -1.91
N ALA A 533 -24.64 -6.55 -2.04
CA ALA A 533 -23.72 -6.05 -1.02
C ALA A 533 -23.89 -4.54 -0.76
N GLY A 534 -24.18 -3.74 -1.79
CA GLY A 534 -24.50 -2.32 -1.69
C GLY A 534 -25.91 -2.00 -1.15
N ARG A 535 -26.82 -2.97 -1.11
CA ARG A 535 -28.10 -2.89 -0.38
C ARG A 535 -27.94 -3.31 1.07
N LEU A 536 -27.28 -4.44 1.30
CA LEU A 536 -26.91 -4.98 2.61
C LEU A 536 -26.12 -3.97 3.44
N SER A 537 -25.09 -3.32 2.88
CA SER A 537 -24.31 -2.33 3.62
C SER A 537 -25.12 -1.10 4.03
N LYS A 538 -26.10 -0.66 3.22
CA LYS A 538 -27.04 0.41 3.62
C LYS A 538 -27.96 -0.01 4.77
N ALA A 539 -28.45 -1.25 4.76
CA ALA A 539 -29.29 -1.78 5.83
C ALA A 539 -28.51 -1.90 7.15
N VAL A 540 -27.29 -2.46 7.11
CA VAL A 540 -26.40 -2.58 8.27
C VAL A 540 -25.97 -1.21 8.80
N ILE A 541 -25.63 -0.24 7.93
CA ILE A 541 -25.31 1.13 8.35
C ILE A 541 -26.51 1.76 9.07
N ARG A 542 -27.74 1.63 8.54
CA ARG A 542 -28.94 2.17 9.19
C ARG A 542 -29.10 1.65 10.62
N GLN A 543 -29.04 0.33 10.81
CA GLN A 543 -29.16 -0.28 12.13
C GLN A 543 -28.03 0.12 13.08
N MET A 544 -26.80 0.26 12.56
CA MET A 544 -25.64 0.74 13.31
C MET A 544 -25.80 2.20 13.77
N THR A 545 -26.45 3.05 12.98
CA THR A 545 -26.69 4.47 13.31
C THR A 545 -27.87 4.70 14.25
N ASP A 546 -28.78 3.74 14.42
CA ASP A 546 -29.96 3.90 15.28
C ASP A 546 -29.57 4.22 16.74
N PRO A 547 -30.22 5.18 17.43
CA PRO A 547 -29.76 5.70 18.74
C PRO A 547 -29.62 4.67 19.87
N GLY A 548 -30.37 3.57 19.83
CA GLY A 548 -30.21 2.46 20.79
C GLY A 548 -29.01 1.57 20.50
N THR A 549 -28.64 1.41 19.22
CA THR A 549 -27.53 0.58 18.76
C THR A 549 -26.20 1.33 18.86
N ASN A 550 -26.16 2.60 18.44
CA ASN A 550 -24.92 3.36 18.26
C ASN A 550 -24.19 3.69 19.57
N ALA A 551 -24.84 3.48 20.71
CA ALA A 551 -24.25 3.61 22.05
C ALA A 551 -23.69 2.28 22.61
N GLN A 552 -24.03 1.12 22.03
CA GLN A 552 -23.62 -0.18 22.54
C GLN A 552 -22.40 -0.71 21.79
N MET A 553 -21.22 -0.64 22.42
CA MET A 553 -19.93 -1.05 21.80
C MET A 553 -19.97 -2.44 21.15
N SER A 554 -20.53 -3.46 21.82
CA SER A 554 -20.62 -4.83 21.27
C SER A 554 -21.63 -4.98 20.13
N ALA A 555 -22.57 -4.06 19.98
CA ALA A 555 -23.42 -3.98 18.79
C ALA A 555 -22.67 -3.30 17.65
N THR A 556 -22.10 -2.11 17.87
CA THR A 556 -21.30 -1.37 16.87
C THR A 556 -20.19 -2.24 16.29
N GLN A 557 -19.42 -2.95 17.14
CA GLN A 557 -18.34 -3.84 16.71
C GLN A 557 -18.82 -4.94 15.75
N ARG A 558 -20.01 -5.50 15.96
CA ARG A 558 -20.61 -6.52 15.07
C ARG A 558 -20.99 -5.93 13.71
N HIS A 559 -21.62 -4.75 13.70
CA HIS A 559 -22.01 -4.07 12.46
C HIS A 559 -20.78 -3.63 11.64
N VAL A 560 -19.74 -3.10 12.30
CA VAL A 560 -18.49 -2.74 11.63
C VAL A 560 -17.77 -3.98 11.10
N ALA A 561 -17.72 -5.10 11.84
CA ALA A 561 -17.15 -6.36 11.34
C ALA A 561 -17.86 -6.90 10.08
N TRP A 562 -19.19 -6.76 9.99
CA TRP A 562 -19.93 -7.04 8.75
C TRP A 562 -19.55 -6.07 7.63
N LEU A 563 -19.50 -4.75 7.89
CA LEU A 563 -19.19 -3.73 6.89
C LEU A 563 -17.75 -3.80 6.37
N VAL A 564 -16.79 -4.19 7.20
CA VAL A 564 -15.39 -4.47 6.82
C VAL A 564 -15.33 -5.64 5.84
N LYS A 565 -16.00 -6.77 6.13
CA LYS A 565 -16.10 -7.91 5.20
C LYS A 565 -16.73 -7.51 3.86
N LEU A 566 -17.76 -6.67 3.90
CA LEU A 566 -18.42 -6.18 2.69
C LEU A 566 -17.57 -5.18 1.89
N GLY A 567 -16.58 -4.52 2.51
CA GLY A 567 -15.68 -3.56 1.88
C GLY A 567 -16.12 -2.10 2.01
N PHE A 568 -16.90 -1.74 3.03
CA PHE A 568 -17.50 -0.41 3.23
C PHE A 568 -17.00 0.32 4.49
N GLU A 569 -15.82 -0.04 5.01
CA GLU A 569 -15.27 0.47 6.29
C GLU A 569 -15.23 2.02 6.39
N ALA A 570 -14.72 2.71 5.37
CA ALA A 570 -14.64 4.17 5.39
C ALA A 570 -16.03 4.83 5.55
N ARG A 571 -17.03 4.34 4.81
CA ARG A 571 -18.43 4.80 4.91
C ARG A 571 -19.06 4.45 6.26
N ALA A 572 -18.67 3.33 6.86
CA ALA A 572 -19.12 2.93 8.19
C ALA A 572 -18.58 3.91 9.26
N SER A 573 -17.31 4.31 9.15
CA SER A 573 -16.68 5.32 10.01
C SER A 573 -17.39 6.67 9.91
N GLU A 574 -17.61 7.17 8.69
CA GLU A 574 -18.30 8.44 8.43
C GLU A 574 -19.72 8.44 9.02
N ALA A 575 -20.55 7.45 8.67
CA ALA A 575 -21.93 7.37 9.13
C ALA A 575 -22.05 7.16 10.65
N TYR A 576 -21.12 6.44 11.27
CA TYR A 576 -21.07 6.32 12.72
C TYR A 576 -20.82 7.70 13.37
N LEU A 577 -19.74 8.40 12.99
CA LEU A 577 -19.41 9.71 13.56
C LEU A 577 -20.52 10.76 13.31
N GLU A 578 -21.15 10.74 12.12
CA GLU A 578 -22.32 11.56 11.79
C GLU A 578 -23.49 11.29 12.77
N SER A 579 -23.85 10.03 13.01
CA SER A 579 -24.91 9.67 13.97
C SER A 579 -24.57 10.10 15.40
N ARG A 580 -23.28 10.10 15.79
CA ARG A 580 -22.83 10.55 17.11
C ARG A 580 -22.87 12.08 17.24
N THR A 581 -22.64 12.83 16.17
CA THR A 581 -22.97 14.27 16.11
C THR A 581 -24.46 14.48 16.35
N THR A 582 -25.35 13.74 15.66
CA THR A 582 -26.80 13.86 15.86
C THR A 582 -27.21 13.57 17.31
N VAL A 583 -26.59 12.58 17.97
CA VAL A 583 -26.84 12.31 19.40
C VAL A 583 -26.39 13.48 20.28
N ILE A 584 -25.21 14.07 20.05
CA ILE A 584 -24.73 15.25 20.80
C ILE A 584 -25.72 16.42 20.64
N SER A 585 -26.05 16.83 19.40
CA SER A 585 -26.98 17.94 19.14
C SER A 585 -28.36 17.69 19.76
N THR A 586 -28.87 16.46 19.68
CA THR A 586 -30.17 16.08 20.27
C THR A 586 -30.16 16.15 21.80
N ARG A 587 -29.05 15.79 22.46
CA ARG A 587 -28.94 15.87 23.92
C ARG A 587 -28.75 17.31 24.40
N ILE A 588 -27.98 18.13 23.68
CA ILE A 588 -27.87 19.58 23.99
C ILE A 588 -29.23 20.26 23.85
N GLY A 589 -30.01 19.93 22.81
CA GLY A 589 -31.38 20.42 22.63
C GLY A 589 -32.39 19.93 23.68
N GLN A 590 -31.98 19.07 24.63
CA GLN A 590 -32.78 18.65 25.78
C GLN A 590 -32.37 19.36 27.09
N CYS A 591 -31.30 20.16 27.07
CA CYS A 591 -30.91 21.02 28.19
C CYS A 591 -31.82 22.25 28.24
N ALA A 592 -32.71 22.33 29.23
CA ALA A 592 -33.52 23.51 29.46
C ALA A 592 -32.68 24.63 30.09
N ASP A 593 -32.61 25.79 29.44
CA ASP A 593 -32.07 27.01 30.04
C ASP A 593 -33.10 27.57 31.04
N ALA A 594 -33.02 27.08 32.28
CA ALA A 594 -33.95 27.40 33.37
C ALA A 594 -33.56 28.68 34.14
N GLY A 595 -32.61 29.47 33.63
CA GLY A 595 -32.08 30.66 34.29
C GLY A 595 -30.92 30.42 35.26
N ASP A 596 -30.56 29.15 35.54
CA ASP A 596 -29.32 28.80 36.23
C ASP A 596 -28.21 28.45 35.23
N LEU A 597 -27.27 29.39 35.06
CA LEU A 597 -26.07 29.24 34.24
C LEU A 597 -25.18 28.08 34.70
N HIS A 598 -25.10 27.81 36.00
CA HIS A 598 -24.26 26.74 36.56
C HIS A 598 -24.81 25.37 36.22
N GLN A 599 -26.10 25.12 36.44
CA GLN A 599 -26.74 23.87 36.04
C GLN A 599 -26.71 23.69 34.51
N TYR A 600 -26.98 24.74 33.72
CA TYR A 600 -26.96 24.66 32.26
C TYR A 600 -25.56 24.34 31.71
N LEU A 601 -24.51 24.99 32.21
CA LEU A 601 -23.14 24.72 31.80
C LEU A 601 -22.65 23.34 32.27
N TYR A 602 -23.03 22.91 33.48
CA TYR A 602 -22.77 21.56 33.97
C TYR A 602 -23.38 20.50 33.03
N GLN A 603 -24.65 20.64 32.66
CA GLN A 603 -25.33 19.72 31.74
C GLN A 603 -24.63 19.67 30.36
N ILE A 604 -24.37 20.83 29.74
CA ILE A 604 -23.76 20.86 28.40
C ILE A 604 -22.33 20.31 28.40
N SER A 605 -21.49 20.70 29.37
CA SER A 605 -20.12 20.18 29.45
C SER A 605 -20.11 18.68 29.71
N PHE A 606 -20.94 18.18 30.63
CA PHE A 606 -21.09 16.74 30.88
C PHE A 606 -21.50 15.98 29.61
N ILE A 607 -22.47 16.49 28.85
CA ILE A 607 -22.95 15.89 27.60
C ILE A 607 -21.85 15.84 26.54
N TYR A 608 -21.16 16.96 26.27
CA TYR A 608 -20.06 16.98 25.29
C TYR A 608 -18.95 16.00 25.69
N PHE A 609 -18.37 16.15 26.87
CA PHE A 609 -17.20 15.37 27.26
C PHE A 609 -17.51 13.88 27.42
N THR A 610 -18.67 13.51 27.98
CA THR A 610 -19.11 12.10 28.08
C THR A 610 -19.41 11.48 26.73
N LEU A 611 -20.08 12.19 25.81
CA LEU A 611 -20.39 11.65 24.49
C LEU A 611 -19.16 11.58 23.57
N ILE A 612 -18.23 12.54 23.67
CA ILE A 612 -16.92 12.47 22.99
C ILE A 612 -16.13 11.26 23.53
N ARG A 613 -16.00 11.11 24.86
CA ARG A 613 -15.35 9.96 25.53
C ARG A 613 -15.88 8.62 25.02
N ASN A 614 -17.19 8.42 25.13
CA ASN A 614 -17.83 7.16 24.75
C ASN A 614 -17.74 6.90 23.23
N THR A 615 -17.74 7.95 22.41
CA THR A 615 -17.58 7.83 20.96
C THR A 615 -16.17 7.43 20.57
N ILE A 616 -15.12 8.08 21.12
CA ILE A 616 -13.72 7.75 20.84
C ILE A 616 -13.40 6.33 21.31
N SER A 617 -13.78 5.96 22.54
CA SER A 617 -13.53 4.63 23.10
C SER A 617 -14.21 3.53 22.26
N THR A 618 -15.48 3.71 21.90
CA THR A 618 -16.19 2.78 21.01
C THR A 618 -15.56 2.73 19.62
N TYR A 619 -15.11 3.88 19.08
CA TYR A 619 -14.49 3.94 17.76
C TYR A 619 -13.17 3.15 17.72
N GLN A 620 -12.29 3.34 18.72
CA GLN A 620 -11.03 2.61 18.86
C GLN A 620 -11.23 1.09 19.01
N ALA A 621 -12.32 0.66 19.64
CA ALA A 621 -12.67 -0.76 19.81
C ALA A 621 -13.31 -1.41 18.56
N CYS A 622 -13.78 -0.61 17.59
CA CYS A 622 -14.56 -1.09 16.43
C CYS A 622 -13.87 -0.90 15.07
N PHE A 623 -13.07 0.15 14.87
CA PHE A 623 -12.47 0.52 13.58
C PHE A 623 -10.95 0.34 13.57
N ALA A 624 -10.34 0.18 12.37
CA ALA A 624 -8.90 0.01 12.27
C ALA A 624 -8.12 1.25 12.75
N PRO A 625 -6.95 1.11 13.44
CA PRO A 625 -6.19 2.23 13.97
C PRO A 625 -5.80 3.32 12.96
N ALA A 626 -5.65 2.97 11.68
CA ALA A 626 -5.37 3.91 10.59
C ALA A 626 -6.48 4.96 10.39
N MET A 627 -7.73 4.66 10.77
CA MET A 627 -8.88 5.54 10.62
C MET A 627 -9.07 6.51 11.80
N THR A 628 -8.33 6.33 12.91
CA THR A 628 -8.47 7.13 14.15
C THR A 628 -8.34 8.64 13.94
N SER A 629 -7.65 9.08 12.88
CA SER A 629 -7.56 10.49 12.48
C SER A 629 -8.92 11.14 12.22
N ALA A 630 -9.90 10.41 11.69
CA ALA A 630 -11.26 10.90 11.47
C ALA A 630 -11.99 11.15 12.80
N ALA A 631 -11.89 10.22 13.76
CA ALA A 631 -12.48 10.36 15.09
C ALA A 631 -11.80 11.47 15.92
N ILE A 632 -10.47 11.64 15.79
CA ILE A 632 -9.73 12.74 16.42
C ILE A 632 -10.18 14.08 15.85
N LYS A 633 -10.34 14.20 14.52
CA LYS A 633 -10.85 15.43 13.90
C LYS A 633 -12.27 15.74 14.39
N TRP A 634 -13.17 14.76 14.34
CA TRP A 634 -14.55 14.88 14.83
C TRP A 634 -14.59 15.34 16.30
N ALA A 635 -13.77 14.76 17.17
CA ALA A 635 -13.70 15.15 18.57
C ALA A 635 -13.19 16.60 18.74
N LYS A 636 -12.21 17.02 17.94
CA LYS A 636 -11.68 18.39 17.96
C LYS A 636 -12.72 19.40 17.46
N ASP A 637 -13.42 19.09 16.37
CA ASP A 637 -14.51 19.91 15.82
C ASP A 637 -15.60 20.14 16.89
N HIS A 638 -16.00 19.09 17.63
CA HIS A 638 -16.95 19.18 18.76
C HIS A 638 -16.39 19.94 19.99
N MET A 639 -15.09 19.85 20.27
CA MET A 639 -14.46 20.66 21.33
C MET A 639 -14.43 22.15 20.97
N ASP A 640 -14.18 22.50 19.71
CA ASP A 640 -14.24 23.88 19.23
C ASP A 640 -15.68 24.43 19.29
N GLU A 641 -16.70 23.61 19.00
CA GLU A 641 -18.12 23.96 19.21
C GLU A 641 -18.43 24.21 20.70
N PHE A 642 -17.98 23.33 21.61
CA PHE A 642 -18.14 23.52 23.06
C PHE A 642 -17.44 24.79 23.55
N ASN A 643 -16.20 25.06 23.12
CA ASN A 643 -15.48 26.27 23.47
C ASN A 643 -16.22 27.53 23.00
N GLY A 644 -16.82 27.50 21.81
CA GLY A 644 -17.69 28.57 21.30
C GLY A 644 -18.98 28.76 22.10
N LEU A 645 -19.58 27.69 22.62
CA LEU A 645 -20.74 27.76 23.53
C LEU A 645 -20.36 28.32 24.90
N LEU A 646 -19.31 27.76 25.53
CA LEU A 646 -18.76 28.22 26.80
C LEU A 646 -18.45 29.72 26.76
N GLY A 647 -17.71 30.17 25.75
CA GLY A 647 -17.33 31.58 25.58
C GLY A 647 -18.53 32.53 25.42
N ARG A 648 -19.60 32.10 24.74
CA ARG A 648 -20.84 32.90 24.62
C ARG A 648 -21.59 33.03 25.95
N GLN A 649 -21.53 32.02 26.81
CA GLN A 649 -22.24 32.01 28.08
C GLN A 649 -21.46 32.74 29.19
N ILE A 650 -20.18 32.39 29.40
CA ILE A 650 -19.35 33.03 30.43
C ILE A 650 -18.85 34.44 30.03
N GLY A 651 -19.01 34.82 28.76
CA GLY A 651 -18.59 36.14 28.25
C GLY A 651 -19.34 37.35 28.83
N LYS A 652 -20.41 37.11 29.59
CA LYS A 652 -21.13 38.13 30.38
C LYS A 652 -20.63 38.23 31.84
N LEU A 653 -19.79 37.31 32.30
CA LEU A 653 -19.26 37.29 33.66
C LEU A 653 -17.93 38.04 33.74
N GLU A 654 -17.62 38.62 34.89
CA GLU A 654 -16.31 39.21 35.14
C GLU A 654 -15.21 38.13 35.13
N ARG A 655 -14.21 38.32 34.25
CA ARG A 655 -13.15 37.34 33.99
C ARG A 655 -12.23 37.18 35.21
N GLY A 656 -12.50 36.15 36.00
CA GLY A 656 -11.78 35.86 37.25
C GLY A 656 -12.60 36.03 38.53
N GLY A 657 -13.86 36.47 38.43
CA GLY A 657 -14.83 36.42 39.52
C GLY A 657 -15.16 34.98 39.94
N GLU A 658 -15.88 34.82 41.05
CA GLU A 658 -16.15 33.50 41.65
C GLU A 658 -17.03 32.62 40.74
N GLU A 659 -18.14 33.17 40.23
CA GLU A 659 -19.01 32.51 39.23
C GLU A 659 -18.23 32.07 37.99
N TRP A 660 -17.30 32.91 37.50
CA TRP A 660 -16.46 32.60 36.34
C TRP A 660 -15.50 31.45 36.63
N LYS A 661 -14.88 31.43 37.82
CA LYS A 661 -14.02 30.33 38.27
C LYS A 661 -14.81 29.04 38.39
N TYR A 662 -15.96 29.07 39.08
CA TYR A 662 -16.83 27.90 39.25
C TYR A 662 -17.26 27.29 37.90
N CYS A 663 -17.72 28.13 36.96
CA CYS A 663 -18.01 27.73 35.58
C CYS A 663 -16.80 27.05 34.89
N MET A 664 -15.62 27.67 34.96
CA MET A 664 -14.41 27.20 34.30
C MET A 664 -13.87 25.91 34.92
N ASP A 665 -13.94 25.77 36.24
CA ASP A 665 -13.41 24.60 36.96
C ASP A 665 -14.33 23.38 36.80
N ARG A 666 -15.65 23.56 36.71
CA ARG A 666 -16.58 22.50 36.27
C ARG A 666 -16.35 22.09 34.81
N ALA A 667 -16.08 23.04 33.91
CA ALA A 667 -15.72 22.71 32.53
C ALA A 667 -14.38 21.94 32.44
N ARG A 668 -13.40 22.25 33.31
CA ARG A 668 -12.12 21.53 33.44
C ARG A 668 -12.27 20.13 34.03
N GLU A 669 -13.09 19.98 35.07
CA GLU A 669 -13.43 18.69 35.69
C GLU A 669 -13.98 17.71 34.64
N HIS A 670 -14.97 18.14 33.86
CA HIS A 670 -15.52 17.32 32.78
C HIS A 670 -14.53 17.13 31.60
N ALA A 671 -13.70 18.13 31.26
CA ALA A 671 -12.64 17.95 30.28
C ALA A 671 -11.59 16.90 30.71
N GLY A 672 -11.39 16.73 32.03
CA GLY A 672 -10.59 15.67 32.62
C GLY A 672 -11.03 14.26 32.18
N MET A 673 -12.32 14.05 31.91
CA MET A 673 -12.84 12.77 31.39
C MET A 673 -12.27 12.40 30.02
N LEU A 674 -11.71 13.35 29.25
CA LEU A 674 -11.01 13.04 27.99
C LEU A 674 -9.55 12.62 28.20
N SER A 675 -8.92 12.95 29.33
CA SER A 675 -7.58 12.46 29.66
C SER A 675 -7.58 10.95 29.93
N GLU A 676 -8.64 10.42 30.56
CA GLU A 676 -8.87 8.98 30.72
C GLU A 676 -9.01 8.21 29.38
N VAL A 677 -9.26 8.91 28.27
CA VAL A 677 -9.49 8.33 26.93
C VAL A 677 -8.22 8.37 26.07
N ILE A 678 -7.19 9.11 26.49
CA ILE A 678 -5.93 9.25 25.77
C ILE A 678 -4.75 9.28 26.76
N GLU A 679 -4.28 8.10 27.16
CA GLU A 679 -2.87 7.88 27.50
C GLU A 679 -2.22 7.11 26.34
N LYS A 680 -2.15 7.76 25.17
CA LYS A 680 -1.44 7.23 24.01
C LYS A 680 0.04 7.05 24.34
N THR A 681 0.62 6.02 23.75
CA THR A 681 2.00 6.00 23.27
C THR A 681 2.49 7.38 22.82
N GLY A 682 3.60 7.86 23.41
CA GLY A 682 4.17 9.20 23.18
C GLY A 682 3.48 10.35 23.92
N GLY A 683 2.51 10.07 24.79
CA GLY A 683 1.87 11.06 25.68
C GLY A 683 2.72 11.40 26.91
N PRO A 684 2.38 12.48 27.64
CA PRO A 684 3.04 12.83 28.90
C PRO A 684 2.74 11.79 29.98
N VAL A 685 3.71 11.51 30.85
CA VAL A 685 3.52 10.66 32.04
C VAL A 685 2.77 11.47 33.10
N ILE A 686 1.56 11.03 33.46
CA ILE A 686 0.69 11.68 34.45
C ILE A 686 0.78 10.91 35.77
N LEU A 687 1.12 11.63 36.85
CA LEU A 687 0.96 11.12 38.21
C LEU A 687 -0.49 11.35 38.67
N LYS A 688 -1.18 10.27 39.06
CA LYS A 688 -2.58 10.29 39.51
C LYS A 688 -2.83 9.16 40.50
N GLU A 689 -3.88 9.29 41.30
CA GLU A 689 -4.39 8.18 42.11
C GLU A 689 -5.09 7.13 41.23
N ILE A 690 -4.96 5.86 41.59
CA ILE A 690 -5.55 4.72 40.88
C ILE A 690 -6.06 3.69 41.90
N PRO A 691 -7.14 2.94 41.60
CA PRO A 691 -7.66 1.92 42.51
C PRO A 691 -6.69 0.75 42.64
N VAL A 692 -6.43 0.33 43.88
CA VAL A 692 -5.66 -0.89 44.17
C VAL A 692 -6.49 -2.11 43.78
N GLN A 693 -5.88 -3.03 43.03
CA GLN A 693 -6.52 -4.26 42.57
C GLN A 693 -6.38 -5.37 43.63
N GLU A 694 -7.42 -6.18 43.82
CA GLU A 694 -7.32 -7.42 44.61
C GLU A 694 -6.58 -8.50 43.80
N PRO A 695 -5.70 -9.31 44.41
CA PRO A 695 -4.98 -10.36 43.70
C PRO A 695 -5.89 -11.54 43.35
N GLY A 696 -5.79 -12.01 42.10
CA GLY A 696 -6.41 -13.26 41.66
C GLY A 696 -5.82 -14.51 42.34
N PRO A 697 -6.40 -15.70 42.12
CA PRO A 697 -6.08 -16.90 42.90
C PRO A 697 -4.61 -17.34 42.88
N ASP A 698 -3.86 -17.05 41.81
CA ASP A 698 -2.44 -17.37 41.62
C ASP A 698 -1.50 -16.13 41.71
N GLU A 699 -2.01 -15.02 42.24
CA GLU A 699 -1.34 -13.71 42.28
C GLU A 699 -0.96 -13.27 43.70
N VAL A 700 -0.01 -12.35 43.78
CA VAL A 700 0.34 -11.59 44.98
C VAL A 700 0.17 -10.10 44.73
N LEU A 701 -0.32 -9.40 45.74
CA LEU A 701 -0.30 -7.94 45.81
C LEU A 701 0.98 -7.53 46.54
N VAL A 702 1.89 -6.86 45.85
CA VAL A 702 3.17 -6.40 46.38
C VAL A 702 3.10 -4.89 46.62
N ASN A 703 3.32 -4.47 47.87
CA ASN A 703 3.55 -3.08 48.22
C ASN A 703 4.98 -2.70 47.82
N ILE A 704 5.12 -2.02 46.67
CA ILE A 704 6.40 -1.63 46.09
C ILE A 704 6.99 -0.49 46.93
N LYS A 705 8.23 -0.68 47.40
CA LYS A 705 8.98 0.36 48.12
C LYS A 705 9.89 1.14 47.20
N TYR A 706 10.52 0.43 46.27
CA TYR A 706 11.46 1.00 45.31
C TYR A 706 11.26 0.40 43.92
N SER A 707 11.48 1.18 42.88
CA SER A 707 11.51 0.66 41.50
C SER A 707 12.67 1.27 40.72
N GLY A 708 13.54 0.43 40.17
CA GLY A 708 14.50 0.90 39.16
C GLY A 708 13.80 1.47 37.91
N VAL A 709 14.52 2.31 37.17
CA VAL A 709 14.05 2.91 35.89
C VAL A 709 15.00 2.50 34.77
N CYS A 710 14.46 2.01 33.66
CA CYS A 710 15.23 1.45 32.56
C CYS A 710 14.78 1.98 31.19
N HIS A 711 15.65 1.89 30.17
CA HIS A 711 15.33 2.32 28.79
C HIS A 711 14.17 1.51 28.18
N THR A 712 13.91 0.29 28.65
CA THR A 712 12.70 -0.48 28.32
C THR A 712 11.42 0.26 28.69
N ASP A 713 11.36 0.95 29.83
CA ASP A 713 10.16 1.69 30.25
C ASP A 713 9.92 2.92 29.36
N LEU A 714 11.02 3.58 28.94
CA LEU A 714 10.97 4.67 27.97
C LEU A 714 10.53 4.19 26.58
N HIS A 715 11.04 3.04 26.10
CA HIS A 715 10.59 2.42 24.85
C HIS A 715 9.12 1.94 24.92
N ALA A 716 8.62 1.55 26.09
CA ALA A 716 7.21 1.20 26.30
C ALA A 716 6.29 2.43 26.19
N VAL A 717 6.70 3.57 26.78
CA VAL A 717 6.00 4.86 26.67
C VAL A 717 6.06 5.41 25.24
N ASN A 718 7.21 5.35 24.58
CA ASN A 718 7.36 5.75 23.18
C ASN A 718 6.67 4.81 22.18
N GLY A 719 6.48 3.54 22.55
CA GLY A 719 5.96 2.48 21.66
C GLY A 719 6.91 2.16 20.50
N ASP A 720 8.22 2.21 20.74
CA ASP A 720 9.27 1.96 19.74
C ASP A 720 9.31 0.49 19.26
N TRP A 721 8.56 -0.40 19.91
CA TRP A 721 8.56 -1.85 19.70
C TRP A 721 7.25 -2.33 19.07
N PRO A 722 7.27 -3.38 18.21
CA PRO A 722 6.11 -3.81 17.41
C PRO A 722 5.05 -4.61 18.19
N LEU A 723 5.20 -4.79 19.50
CA LEU A 723 4.24 -5.51 20.33
C LEU A 723 3.18 -4.52 20.85
N PRO A 724 1.87 -4.82 20.80
CA PRO A 724 0.86 -3.91 21.36
C PRO A 724 1.02 -3.74 22.88
N THR A 725 1.26 -2.51 23.31
CA THR A 725 1.22 -2.11 24.73
C THR A 725 -0.22 -2.10 25.25
N LYS A 726 -0.45 -2.58 26.47
CA LYS A 726 -1.72 -2.34 27.20
C LYS A 726 -1.83 -0.84 27.47
N LEU A 727 -3.00 -0.22 27.26
CA LEU A 727 -3.27 1.17 27.64
C LEU A 727 -4.68 1.27 28.28
N PRO A 728 -4.89 2.11 29.32
CA PRO A 728 -3.86 2.84 30.09
C PRO A 728 -2.92 1.88 30.84
N LEU A 729 -1.75 2.41 31.23
CA LEU A 729 -0.62 1.62 31.71
C LEU A 729 0.07 2.28 32.89
N VAL A 730 0.35 1.50 33.93
CA VAL A 730 1.45 1.83 34.87
C VAL A 730 2.74 1.21 34.33
N GLY A 731 3.79 2.02 34.12
CA GLY A 731 5.11 1.55 33.69
C GLY A 731 5.92 0.87 34.81
N GLY A 732 7.16 0.46 34.52
CA GLY A 732 8.11 -0.06 35.52
C GLY A 732 8.15 -1.58 35.60
N HIS A 733 9.35 -2.14 35.69
CA HIS A 733 9.59 -3.59 35.77
C HIS A 733 10.83 -3.98 36.59
N GLU A 734 11.29 -3.09 37.46
CA GLU A 734 12.45 -3.24 38.36
C GLU A 734 12.02 -3.01 39.83
N GLY A 735 10.83 -3.49 40.21
CA GLY A 735 10.17 -3.15 41.49
C GLY A 735 10.47 -4.10 42.63
N ALA A 736 11.00 -3.58 43.74
CA ALA A 736 11.25 -4.30 44.98
C ALA A 736 10.27 -3.86 46.09
N GLY A 737 9.67 -4.82 46.79
CA GLY A 737 8.62 -4.54 47.77
C GLY A 737 8.32 -5.70 48.70
N VAL A 738 7.17 -5.62 49.38
CA VAL A 738 6.70 -6.60 50.37
C VAL A 738 5.32 -7.13 49.97
N ILE A 739 5.11 -8.45 50.02
CA ILE A 739 3.80 -9.06 49.77
C ILE A 739 2.84 -8.66 50.89
N VAL A 740 1.70 -8.04 50.55
CA VAL A 740 0.67 -7.59 51.50
C VAL A 740 -0.63 -8.40 51.40
N ALA A 741 -0.90 -9.04 50.27
CA ALA A 741 -1.99 -10.01 50.10
C ALA A 741 -1.61 -11.07 49.06
N LYS A 742 -2.25 -12.25 49.12
CA LYS A 742 -2.02 -13.34 48.17
C LYS A 742 -3.32 -14.09 47.84
N GLY A 743 -3.38 -14.64 46.63
CA GLY A 743 -4.46 -15.48 46.15
C GLY A 743 -4.53 -16.84 46.84
N SER A 744 -5.71 -17.48 46.76
CA SER A 744 -6.02 -18.74 47.47
C SER A 744 -5.27 -19.99 47.00
N LEU A 745 -4.56 -19.92 45.87
CA LEU A 745 -3.71 -21.01 45.35
C LEU A 745 -2.22 -20.76 45.63
N VAL A 746 -1.85 -19.61 46.21
CA VAL A 746 -0.46 -19.23 46.47
C VAL A 746 0.04 -19.88 47.76
N THR A 747 0.96 -20.84 47.61
CA THR A 747 1.44 -21.73 48.69
C THR A 747 2.95 -21.68 48.91
N ASP A 748 3.68 -20.95 48.07
CA ASP A 748 5.15 -20.95 48.01
C ASP A 748 5.81 -19.61 48.39
N VAL A 749 5.00 -18.62 48.77
CA VAL A 749 5.36 -17.31 49.36
C VAL A 749 4.28 -16.86 50.35
N GLU A 750 4.66 -16.06 51.36
CA GLU A 750 3.74 -15.58 52.40
C GLU A 750 3.63 -14.04 52.48
N VAL A 751 2.58 -13.58 53.18
CA VAL A 751 2.40 -12.15 53.48
C VAL A 751 3.52 -11.69 54.44
N GLY A 752 4.16 -10.56 54.12
CA GLY A 752 5.35 -10.07 54.82
C GLY A 752 6.68 -10.58 54.25
N ASP A 753 6.69 -11.33 53.14
CA ASP A 753 7.92 -11.66 52.41
C ASP A 753 8.34 -10.56 51.43
N HIS A 754 9.66 -10.42 51.23
CA HIS A 754 10.23 -9.47 50.28
C HIS A 754 10.16 -10.08 48.86
N ALA A 755 9.59 -9.33 47.93
CA ALA A 755 9.33 -9.77 46.56
C ALA A 755 9.81 -8.75 45.52
N GLY A 756 10.39 -9.24 44.44
CA GLY A 756 10.77 -8.46 43.27
C GLY A 756 9.86 -8.73 42.08
N VAL A 757 9.16 -7.70 41.61
CA VAL A 757 8.39 -7.72 40.37
C VAL A 757 9.35 -7.36 39.22
N LYS A 758 9.44 -8.25 38.24
CA LYS A 758 10.39 -8.21 37.11
C LYS A 758 9.64 -8.03 35.80
N TRP A 759 10.40 -7.81 34.71
CA TRP A 759 9.88 -7.81 33.34
C TRP A 759 8.92 -8.96 33.02
N ILE A 760 9.32 -10.22 33.25
CA ILE A 760 8.39 -11.36 33.15
C ILE A 760 7.56 -11.45 34.44
N ASN A 761 6.38 -10.86 34.40
CA ASN A 761 5.36 -10.94 35.46
C ASN A 761 4.70 -12.33 35.50
N GLY A 762 4.51 -12.96 34.34
CA GLY A 762 3.84 -14.26 34.24
C GLY A 762 4.10 -14.99 32.92
N SER A 763 3.71 -16.27 32.87
CA SER A 763 3.76 -17.11 31.67
C SER A 763 2.67 -18.19 31.73
N CYS A 764 2.48 -18.97 30.67
CA CYS A 764 1.49 -20.05 30.68
C CYS A 764 1.91 -21.30 31.46
N LEU A 765 3.18 -21.39 31.89
CA LEU A 765 3.81 -22.51 32.60
C LEU A 765 3.71 -23.91 31.95
N ALA A 766 3.02 -24.06 30.81
CA ALA A 766 2.64 -25.35 30.21
C ALA A 766 3.19 -25.60 28.79
N CYS A 767 3.74 -24.59 28.10
CA CYS A 767 4.35 -24.78 26.78
C CYS A 767 5.80 -25.30 26.87
N ASN A 768 6.34 -25.82 25.76
CA ASN A 768 7.68 -26.39 25.69
C ASN A 768 8.77 -25.47 26.27
N PHE A 769 8.71 -24.16 25.99
CA PHE A 769 9.66 -23.18 26.54
C PHE A 769 9.54 -23.07 28.07
N CYS A 770 8.32 -22.96 28.60
CA CYS A 770 8.10 -22.92 30.05
C CYS A 770 8.57 -24.21 30.74
N GLN A 771 8.33 -25.39 30.12
CA GLN A 771 8.80 -26.68 30.63
C GLN A 771 10.33 -26.79 30.66
N GLN A 772 11.02 -26.07 29.78
CA GLN A 772 12.50 -26.00 29.72
C GLN A 772 13.08 -24.87 30.61
N SER A 773 12.25 -24.15 31.36
CA SER A 773 12.62 -22.93 32.10
C SER A 773 13.12 -21.78 31.21
N ASP A 774 12.64 -21.70 29.97
CA ASP A 774 12.76 -20.54 29.09
C ASP A 774 11.42 -19.76 29.06
N GLU A 775 10.86 -19.45 30.24
CA GLU A 775 9.61 -18.68 30.31
C GLU A 775 9.64 -17.31 29.59
N PRO A 776 10.78 -16.60 29.45
CA PRO A 776 10.87 -15.39 28.61
C PRO A 776 10.56 -15.61 27.12
N LEU A 777 10.58 -16.86 26.63
CA LEU A 777 10.19 -17.23 25.25
C LEU A 777 8.72 -17.71 25.15
N CYS A 778 7.95 -17.60 26.23
CA CYS A 778 6.53 -18.00 26.24
C CYS A 778 5.69 -17.10 25.30
N PRO A 779 4.91 -17.66 24.34
CA PRO A 779 4.01 -16.89 23.47
C PRO A 779 2.78 -16.32 24.21
N LYS A 780 2.69 -16.55 25.53
CA LYS A 780 1.72 -15.98 26.47
C LYS A 780 2.45 -15.41 27.70
N ALA A 781 3.60 -14.76 27.49
CA ALA A 781 4.28 -14.04 28.56
C ALA A 781 3.47 -12.79 28.96
N LEU A 782 3.39 -12.53 30.25
CA LEU A 782 2.85 -11.28 30.80
C LEU A 782 4.04 -10.40 31.20
N LEU A 783 4.04 -9.16 30.71
CA LEU A 783 5.17 -8.25 30.75
C LEU A 783 4.80 -7.04 31.61
N SER A 784 5.40 -6.90 32.80
CA SER A 784 5.13 -5.76 33.68
C SER A 784 5.63 -4.47 33.04
N GLY A 785 4.83 -3.41 33.17
CA GLY A 785 5.10 -2.13 32.52
C GLY A 785 4.94 -2.19 31.00
N TYR A 786 4.21 -3.17 30.46
CA TYR A 786 3.98 -3.30 29.02
C TYR A 786 2.66 -3.96 28.63
N THR A 787 2.44 -5.24 28.98
CA THR A 787 1.17 -5.96 28.71
C THR A 787 0.29 -6.10 29.96
N VAL A 788 0.89 -5.97 31.14
CA VAL A 788 0.22 -5.80 32.43
C VAL A 788 0.85 -4.61 33.16
N ASP A 789 0.17 -4.11 34.20
CA ASP A 789 0.66 -2.97 34.97
C ASP A 789 2.00 -3.28 35.66
N GLY A 790 2.81 -2.23 35.75
CA GLY A 790 4.19 -2.28 36.22
C GLY A 790 4.36 -1.84 37.66
N THR A 791 5.58 -1.38 37.97
CA THR A 791 6.08 -1.12 39.32
C THR A 791 6.18 0.35 39.68
N PHE A 792 5.76 1.27 38.81
CA PHE A 792 5.63 2.71 39.10
C PHE A 792 4.31 3.06 39.82
N GLN A 793 3.90 2.19 40.75
CA GLN A 793 2.72 2.32 41.62
C GLN A 793 3.02 1.68 42.99
N GLN A 794 2.40 2.19 44.05
CA GLN A 794 2.65 1.71 45.42
C GLN A 794 2.20 0.26 45.65
N TYR A 795 1.24 -0.24 44.87
CA TYR A 795 0.71 -1.60 44.97
C TYR A 795 0.64 -2.23 43.58
N CYS A 796 1.32 -3.36 43.38
CA CYS A 796 1.47 -4.03 42.08
C CYS A 796 1.00 -5.48 42.15
N ILE A 797 0.31 -5.97 41.11
CA ILE A 797 -0.10 -7.38 40.96
C ILE A 797 0.98 -8.14 40.18
N ALA A 798 1.36 -9.32 40.68
CA ALA A 798 2.23 -10.24 39.96
C ALA A 798 1.87 -11.71 40.20
N LYS A 799 2.14 -12.60 39.23
CA LYS A 799 1.99 -14.05 39.43
C LYS A 799 2.99 -14.55 40.47
N ALA A 800 2.51 -15.23 41.50
CA ALA A 800 3.35 -15.72 42.60
C ALA A 800 4.48 -16.63 42.12
N ALA A 801 4.21 -17.48 41.13
CA ALA A 801 5.18 -18.39 40.53
C ALA A 801 6.36 -17.70 39.82
N HIS A 802 6.32 -16.37 39.60
CA HIS A 802 7.29 -15.60 38.83
C HIS A 802 8.04 -14.52 39.61
N VAL A 803 7.51 -14.03 40.74
CA VAL A 803 8.20 -12.99 41.55
C VAL A 803 9.59 -13.46 41.99
N ALA A 804 10.53 -12.53 42.04
CA ALA A 804 11.83 -12.79 42.62
C ALA A 804 11.68 -12.90 44.15
N ARG A 805 12.07 -14.03 44.73
CA ARG A 805 12.10 -14.18 46.20
C ARG A 805 13.35 -13.46 46.72
N ILE A 806 13.15 -12.33 47.39
CA ILE A 806 14.22 -11.52 47.97
C ILE A 806 14.37 -11.94 49.44
N HIS A 807 15.61 -12.14 49.90
CA HIS A 807 15.85 -12.48 51.31
C HIS A 807 15.81 -11.22 52.18
N LYS A 808 15.36 -11.32 53.45
CA LYS A 808 15.05 -10.15 54.30
C LYS A 808 16.29 -9.39 54.81
N ASP A 809 17.49 -9.87 54.53
CA ASP A 809 18.77 -9.17 54.74
C ASP A 809 19.24 -8.38 53.50
N ILE A 810 18.50 -8.45 52.39
CA ILE A 810 18.78 -7.71 51.17
C ILE A 810 17.99 -6.39 51.20
N ASP A 811 18.71 -5.28 51.05
CA ASP A 811 18.13 -3.95 50.88
C ASP A 811 17.27 -3.89 49.60
N LEU A 812 16.02 -3.45 49.76
CA LEU A 812 15.05 -3.30 48.67
C LEU A 812 15.41 -2.13 47.73
N GLU A 813 16.11 -1.11 48.21
CA GLU A 813 16.52 0.04 47.40
C GLU A 813 17.61 -0.41 46.40
N ALA A 814 18.74 -0.90 46.91
CA ALA A 814 19.88 -1.30 46.10
C ALA A 814 19.68 -2.58 45.27
N VAL A 815 18.75 -3.47 45.63
CA VAL A 815 18.43 -4.65 44.82
C VAL A 815 17.52 -4.33 43.62
N SER A 816 16.78 -3.22 43.66
CA SER A 816 15.79 -2.90 42.63
C SER A 816 16.36 -2.89 41.18
N PRO A 817 17.57 -2.35 40.89
CA PRO A 817 18.16 -2.43 39.55
C PRO A 817 18.59 -3.84 39.14
N VAL A 818 18.81 -4.75 40.10
CA VAL A 818 19.22 -6.14 39.83
C VAL A 818 18.09 -6.91 39.15
N LEU A 819 16.83 -6.59 39.46
CA LEU A 819 15.61 -7.28 39.04
C LEU A 819 15.35 -7.26 37.52
N CYS A 820 16.00 -6.39 36.76
CA CYS A 820 16.11 -6.52 35.31
C CYS A 820 17.57 -6.51 34.88
N ALA A 821 18.32 -5.45 35.20
CA ALA A 821 19.66 -5.24 34.69
C ALA A 821 20.64 -6.34 35.10
N GLY A 822 20.70 -6.64 36.40
CA GLY A 822 21.61 -7.64 36.96
C GLY A 822 21.33 -9.05 36.43
N ILE A 823 20.06 -9.47 36.46
CA ILE A 823 19.62 -10.76 35.92
C ILE A 823 19.92 -10.88 34.42
N THR A 824 19.68 -9.81 33.65
CA THR A 824 19.90 -9.81 32.19
C THR A 824 21.37 -9.92 31.84
N VAL A 825 22.26 -9.16 32.50
CA VAL A 825 23.70 -9.26 32.22
C VAL A 825 24.31 -10.56 32.76
N TYR A 826 23.79 -11.10 33.88
CA TYR A 826 24.17 -12.41 34.38
C TYR A 826 23.81 -13.53 33.39
N LYS A 827 22.57 -13.54 32.87
CA LYS A 827 22.13 -14.45 31.80
C LYS A 827 22.95 -14.27 30.52
N GLY A 828 23.24 -13.04 30.11
CA GLY A 828 24.09 -12.75 28.95
C GLY A 828 25.53 -13.26 29.09
N LEU A 829 26.12 -13.17 30.29
CA LEU A 829 27.43 -13.75 30.59
C LEU A 829 27.38 -15.28 30.55
N LYS A 830 26.31 -15.92 31.06
CA LYS A 830 26.09 -17.38 30.91
C LYS A 830 25.95 -17.79 29.44
N GLU A 831 25.17 -17.07 28.64
CA GLU A 831 24.96 -17.36 27.21
C GLU A 831 26.23 -17.23 26.37
N SER A 832 27.20 -16.41 26.80
CA SER A 832 28.49 -16.25 26.13
C SER A 832 29.33 -17.53 26.11
N GLY A 833 29.16 -18.41 27.10
CA GLY A 833 30.00 -19.60 27.29
C GLY A 833 31.42 -19.31 27.80
N ALA A 834 31.73 -18.07 28.16
CA ALA A 834 33.04 -17.68 28.69
C ALA A 834 33.35 -18.38 30.02
N ARG A 835 34.63 -18.74 30.21
CA ARG A 835 35.14 -19.49 31.37
C ARG A 835 36.10 -18.64 32.21
N PRO A 836 36.26 -18.93 33.52
CA PRO A 836 37.24 -18.24 34.36
C PRO A 836 38.63 -18.12 33.70
N GLY A 837 39.25 -16.95 33.84
CA GLY A 837 40.50 -16.59 33.18
C GLY A 837 40.36 -16.03 31.75
N GLN A 838 39.23 -16.25 31.07
CA GLN A 838 38.99 -15.71 29.73
C GLN A 838 38.54 -14.25 29.75
N THR A 839 38.88 -13.51 28.69
CA THR A 839 38.53 -12.09 28.55
C THR A 839 37.17 -11.89 27.87
N VAL A 840 36.29 -11.10 28.51
CA VAL A 840 35.05 -10.58 27.94
C VAL A 840 35.18 -9.08 27.69
N ALA A 841 34.69 -8.61 26.54
CA ALA A 841 34.54 -7.18 26.24
C ALA A 841 33.09 -6.76 26.47
N ILE A 842 32.88 -5.62 27.13
CA ILE A 842 31.56 -5.09 27.47
C ILE A 842 31.41 -3.73 26.79
N VAL A 843 30.40 -3.56 25.94
CA VAL A 843 30.21 -2.35 25.14
C VAL A 843 29.04 -1.53 25.67
N GLY A 844 29.32 -0.28 26.06
CA GLY A 844 28.48 0.50 26.98
C GLY A 844 28.83 0.24 28.45
N ALA A 845 30.11 -0.03 28.73
CA ALA A 845 30.59 -0.54 30.03
C ALA A 845 30.31 0.38 31.23
N GLY A 846 30.27 1.70 31.04
CA GLY A 846 29.96 2.67 32.10
C GLY A 846 28.47 3.01 32.23
N GLY A 847 27.61 2.46 31.37
CA GLY A 847 26.16 2.58 31.49
C GLY A 847 25.55 1.65 32.54
N GLY A 848 24.27 1.87 32.88
CA GLY A 848 23.56 1.14 33.95
C GLY A 848 23.29 -0.35 33.75
N LEU A 849 23.64 -0.95 32.60
CA LEU A 849 23.80 -2.40 32.44
C LEU A 849 25.28 -2.79 32.51
N GLY A 850 26.14 -2.05 31.79
CA GLY A 850 27.57 -2.31 31.72
C GLY A 850 28.25 -2.35 33.09
N SER A 851 27.91 -1.43 34.00
CA SER A 851 28.52 -1.36 35.33
C SER A 851 28.21 -2.57 36.21
N LEU A 852 27.06 -3.21 36.00
CA LEU A 852 26.71 -4.49 36.62
C LEU A 852 27.40 -5.65 35.88
N ALA A 853 27.44 -5.63 34.55
CA ALA A 853 28.09 -6.65 33.73
C ALA A 853 29.59 -6.79 34.07
N GLN A 854 30.29 -5.67 34.32
CA GLN A 854 31.69 -5.67 34.78
C GLN A 854 31.84 -6.45 36.10
N GLN A 855 30.95 -6.20 37.07
CA GLN A 855 30.99 -6.83 38.40
C GLN A 855 30.61 -8.31 38.35
N TYR A 856 29.56 -8.69 37.61
CA TYR A 856 29.21 -10.10 37.41
C TYR A 856 30.33 -10.86 36.68
N ALA A 857 30.92 -10.28 35.63
CA ALA A 857 32.03 -10.91 34.91
C ALA A 857 33.25 -11.14 35.83
N LYS A 858 33.64 -10.14 36.63
CA LYS A 858 34.70 -10.24 37.64
C LYS A 858 34.38 -11.29 38.71
N ALA A 859 33.15 -11.31 39.22
CA ALA A 859 32.69 -12.30 40.20
C ALA A 859 32.58 -13.73 39.64
N MET A 860 32.43 -13.87 38.32
CA MET A 860 32.52 -15.13 37.56
C MET A 860 33.97 -15.48 37.14
N GLY A 861 34.97 -14.71 37.57
CA GLY A 861 36.39 -14.96 37.31
C GLY A 861 36.86 -14.59 35.89
N LEU A 862 36.10 -13.77 35.15
CA LEU A 862 36.45 -13.33 33.80
C LEU A 862 37.32 -12.05 33.84
N LYS A 863 38.23 -11.90 32.88
CA LYS A 863 38.95 -10.63 32.62
C LYS A 863 38.03 -9.70 31.83
N VAL A 864 38.06 -8.39 32.08
CA VAL A 864 37.05 -7.46 31.55
C VAL A 864 37.69 -6.31 30.78
N ILE A 865 37.37 -6.20 29.48
CA ILE A 865 37.65 -5.00 28.68
C ILE A 865 36.39 -4.14 28.69
N ALA A 866 36.48 -2.95 29.27
CA ALA A 866 35.42 -1.95 29.24
C ALA A 866 35.52 -1.10 27.95
N ILE A 867 34.43 -0.99 27.19
CA ILE A 867 34.34 -0.13 26.00
C ILE A 867 33.22 0.88 26.24
N ASP A 868 33.60 2.15 26.40
CA ASP A 868 32.70 3.29 26.58
C ASP A 868 33.43 4.59 26.18
N THR A 869 33.03 5.77 26.65
CA THR A 869 33.81 7.01 26.50
C THR A 869 33.66 7.96 27.69
N GLY A 870 34.69 8.76 27.95
CA GLY A 870 34.74 9.79 28.99
C GLY A 870 35.43 9.35 30.28
N ASP A 871 36.21 10.26 30.87
CA ASP A 871 37.15 9.92 31.95
C ASP A 871 36.47 9.44 33.25
N ASP A 872 35.27 9.92 33.60
CA ASP A 872 34.53 9.42 34.76
C ASP A 872 34.16 7.94 34.62
N LYS A 873 33.71 7.53 33.42
CA LYS A 873 33.35 6.12 33.14
C LYS A 873 34.60 5.24 33.08
N LYS A 874 35.70 5.75 32.55
CA LYS A 874 37.02 5.11 32.52
C LYS A 874 37.54 4.87 33.94
N LYS A 875 37.49 5.91 34.78
CA LYS A 875 37.87 5.88 36.19
C LYS A 875 37.03 4.86 36.97
N MET A 876 35.70 4.95 36.88
CA MET A 876 34.78 3.99 37.50
C MET A 876 35.07 2.55 37.06
N SER A 877 35.26 2.31 35.76
CA SER A 877 35.49 0.97 35.21
C SER A 877 36.80 0.35 35.71
N LEU A 878 37.91 1.11 35.65
CA LEU A 878 39.23 0.61 36.04
C LEU A 878 39.39 0.53 37.58
N GLU A 879 39.09 1.60 38.31
CA GLU A 879 39.39 1.70 39.74
C GLU A 879 38.36 1.01 40.64
N GLN A 880 37.07 1.06 40.27
CA GLN A 880 35.97 0.66 41.17
C GLN A 880 35.36 -0.68 40.76
N LEU A 881 35.05 -0.85 39.48
CA LEU A 881 34.39 -2.05 38.96
C LEU A 881 35.39 -3.17 38.65
N GLY A 882 36.60 -2.82 38.23
CA GLY A 882 37.72 -3.74 38.02
C GLY A 882 37.81 -4.30 36.60
N ALA A 883 37.56 -3.48 35.59
CA ALA A 883 38.03 -3.75 34.23
C ALA A 883 39.56 -3.83 34.19
N THR A 884 40.10 -4.80 33.45
CA THR A 884 41.54 -4.95 33.22
C THR A 884 42.06 -4.00 32.14
N ALA A 885 41.17 -3.49 31.28
CA ALA A 885 41.48 -2.44 30.30
C ALA A 885 40.22 -1.60 30.01
N PHE A 886 40.43 -0.35 29.58
CA PHE A 886 39.37 0.53 29.07
C PHE A 886 39.75 1.06 27.69
N VAL A 887 38.87 0.91 26.71
CA VAL A 887 39.04 1.42 25.34
C VAL A 887 38.00 2.51 25.09
N ASP A 888 38.46 3.74 24.92
CA ASP A 888 37.59 4.89 24.67
C ASP A 888 37.22 4.97 23.18
N PHE A 889 35.93 4.81 22.85
CA PHE A 889 35.49 4.75 21.46
C PHE A 889 35.46 6.11 20.74
N ALA A 890 35.60 7.23 21.46
CA ALA A 890 35.62 8.57 20.87
C ALA A 890 37.04 9.04 20.54
N THR A 891 38.03 8.64 21.34
CA THR A 891 39.46 8.97 21.10
C THR A 891 40.23 7.89 20.32
N SER A 892 39.72 6.65 20.28
CA SER A 892 40.29 5.56 19.50
C SER A 892 40.30 5.86 17.98
N LYS A 893 41.46 5.67 17.36
CA LYS A 893 41.63 5.75 15.89
C LYS A 893 41.26 4.44 15.19
N ASN A 894 41.28 3.31 15.90
CA ASN A 894 40.90 2.00 15.36
C ASN A 894 40.40 1.09 16.49
N LEU A 895 39.11 1.23 16.83
CA LEU A 895 38.47 0.50 17.93
C LEU A 895 38.67 -1.02 17.85
N VAL A 896 38.69 -1.58 16.64
CA VAL A 896 38.87 -3.02 16.40
C VAL A 896 40.25 -3.48 16.88
N LYS A 897 41.30 -2.75 16.47
CA LYS A 897 42.68 -3.05 16.88
C LYS A 897 42.94 -2.76 18.35
N ASP A 898 42.36 -1.68 18.88
CA ASP A 898 42.57 -1.29 20.28
C ASP A 898 41.93 -2.31 21.25
N VAL A 899 40.75 -2.87 20.90
CA VAL A 899 40.11 -3.97 21.65
C VAL A 899 40.85 -5.30 21.49
N GLN A 900 41.46 -5.56 20.33
CA GLN A 900 42.33 -6.73 20.12
C GLN A 900 43.62 -6.62 20.95
N ALA A 901 44.31 -5.49 20.91
CA ALA A 901 45.54 -5.22 21.68
C ALA A 901 45.32 -5.20 23.20
N ALA A 902 44.08 -4.97 23.67
CA ALA A 902 43.69 -5.12 25.06
C ALA A 902 43.55 -6.59 25.53
N THR A 903 43.86 -7.58 24.67
CA THR A 903 43.98 -9.00 25.05
C THR A 903 45.42 -9.49 24.98
N GLU A 904 45.78 -10.39 25.90
CA GLU A 904 47.16 -10.88 26.13
C GLU A 904 47.80 -11.58 24.91
N ASP A 905 46.98 -12.12 23.99
CA ASP A 905 47.43 -12.75 22.75
C ASP A 905 47.18 -11.88 21.49
N GLY A 906 46.62 -10.68 21.65
CA GLY A 906 46.27 -9.79 20.55
C GLY A 906 45.14 -10.31 19.63
N LEU A 907 44.51 -11.46 19.94
CA LEU A 907 43.51 -12.09 19.07
C LEU A 907 42.08 -11.59 19.34
N GLY A 908 41.86 -10.88 20.44
CA GLY A 908 40.57 -10.33 20.83
C GLY A 908 39.85 -11.11 21.95
N PRO A 909 38.76 -10.54 22.48
CA PRO A 909 38.00 -11.13 23.57
C PRO A 909 37.32 -12.43 23.16
N HIS A 910 37.15 -13.33 24.15
CA HIS A 910 36.45 -14.61 24.02
C HIS A 910 34.93 -14.41 23.94
N ALA A 911 34.42 -13.37 24.60
CA ALA A 911 33.03 -12.97 24.57
C ALA A 911 32.88 -11.46 24.38
N VAL A 912 31.83 -11.02 23.68
CA VAL A 912 31.45 -9.62 23.56
C VAL A 912 30.02 -9.45 24.05
N ILE A 913 29.80 -8.59 25.04
CA ILE A 913 28.49 -8.29 25.61
C ILE A 913 28.05 -6.89 25.14
N LEU A 914 27.04 -6.84 24.27
CA LEU A 914 26.54 -5.61 23.66
C LEU A 914 25.34 -5.07 24.46
N VAL A 915 25.58 -4.10 25.34
CA VAL A 915 24.53 -3.37 26.10
C VAL A 915 24.36 -1.92 25.65
N ALA A 916 25.02 -1.52 24.56
CA ALA A 916 24.92 -0.18 24.00
C ALA A 916 23.58 0.07 23.30
N VAL A 917 23.10 1.32 23.39
CA VAL A 917 21.84 1.80 22.77
C VAL A 917 22.02 2.36 21.35
N ASN A 918 23.13 2.05 20.69
CA ASN A 918 23.47 2.52 19.34
C ASN A 918 23.79 1.33 18.42
N GLU A 919 23.42 1.40 17.13
CA GLU A 919 23.63 0.31 16.16
C GLU A 919 25.12 0.05 15.84
N LYS A 920 25.97 1.09 15.77
CA LYS A 920 27.38 0.98 15.35
C LYS A 920 28.16 -0.15 16.07
N PRO A 921 28.13 -0.26 17.42
CA PRO A 921 28.67 -1.40 18.17
C PRO A 921 28.31 -2.80 17.64
N PHE A 922 27.07 -3.01 17.18
CA PHE A 922 26.58 -4.32 16.73
C PHE A 922 27.23 -4.75 15.41
N GLN A 923 27.62 -3.80 14.56
CA GLN A 923 28.35 -4.09 13.32
C GLN A 923 29.81 -4.48 13.60
N GLN A 924 30.47 -3.75 14.51
CA GLN A 924 31.90 -3.89 14.77
C GLN A 924 32.26 -5.12 15.63
N ALA A 925 31.30 -5.67 16.38
CA ALA A 925 31.52 -6.76 17.34
C ALA A 925 32.14 -8.02 16.70
N ALA A 926 31.74 -8.36 15.47
CA ALA A 926 32.26 -9.51 14.73
C ALA A 926 33.68 -9.30 14.18
N GLU A 927 34.19 -8.06 14.16
CA GLU A 927 35.52 -7.73 13.63
C GLU A 927 36.62 -8.00 14.68
N TYR A 928 36.39 -7.56 15.94
CA TYR A 928 37.37 -7.66 17.03
C TYR A 928 37.24 -8.92 17.89
N VAL A 929 36.12 -9.65 17.87
CA VAL A 929 35.99 -10.93 18.58
C VAL A 929 36.97 -11.98 18.04
N ARG A 930 37.55 -12.78 18.94
CA ARG A 930 38.56 -13.79 18.57
C ARG A 930 37.98 -14.97 17.77
N PRO A 931 38.81 -15.76 17.08
CA PRO A 931 38.40 -17.05 16.53
C PRO A 931 37.75 -17.95 17.61
N ARG A 932 36.57 -18.49 17.29
CA ARG A 932 35.68 -19.27 18.17
C ARG A 932 35.07 -18.49 19.35
N GLY A 933 35.13 -17.15 19.33
CA GLY A 933 34.48 -16.31 20.33
C GLY A 933 32.98 -16.07 20.08
N THR A 934 32.29 -15.56 21.11
CA THR A 934 30.83 -15.38 21.12
C THR A 934 30.44 -13.90 21.25
N VAL A 935 29.64 -13.39 20.32
CA VAL A 935 28.97 -12.07 20.44
C VAL A 935 27.56 -12.28 21.00
N ILE A 936 27.25 -11.59 22.10
CA ILE A 936 25.94 -11.59 22.76
C ILE A 936 25.30 -10.20 22.62
N ALA A 937 24.20 -10.13 21.87
CA ALA A 937 23.34 -8.97 21.77
C ALA A 937 22.35 -8.93 22.96
N ILE A 938 22.35 -7.83 23.72
CA ILE A 938 21.42 -7.58 24.84
C ILE A 938 20.65 -6.27 24.63
N GLY A 939 21.34 -5.20 24.22
CA GLY A 939 20.71 -3.92 23.91
C GLY A 939 19.67 -4.05 22.78
N LEU A 940 18.55 -3.33 22.91
CA LEU A 940 17.44 -3.34 21.95
C LEU A 940 17.22 -1.96 21.28
N PRO A 941 18.24 -1.35 20.63
CA PRO A 941 18.06 -0.08 19.94
C PRO A 941 17.01 -0.19 18.81
N ALA A 942 16.06 0.75 18.80
CA ALA A 942 14.93 0.74 17.87
C ALA A 942 15.38 0.76 16.40
N GLY A 943 14.85 -0.17 15.60
CA GLY A 943 15.10 -0.25 14.15
C GLY A 943 16.52 -0.69 13.73
N ALA A 944 17.41 -1.05 14.66
CA ALA A 944 18.79 -1.44 14.38
C ALA A 944 18.93 -2.88 13.85
N TYR A 945 20.03 -3.15 13.13
CA TYR A 945 20.38 -4.48 12.61
C TYR A 945 21.79 -4.91 13.04
N LEU A 946 22.03 -6.22 13.09
CA LEU A 946 23.37 -6.80 13.27
C LEU A 946 23.83 -7.42 11.94
N ARG A 947 24.91 -6.91 11.34
CA ARG A 947 25.49 -7.36 10.08
C ARG A 947 26.93 -7.82 10.32
N ALA A 948 27.17 -9.12 10.23
CA ALA A 948 28.51 -9.69 10.34
C ALA A 948 29.07 -10.06 8.95
N PRO A 949 30.35 -9.78 8.62
CA PRO A 949 30.94 -10.20 7.35
C PRO A 949 31.01 -11.73 7.28
N VAL A 950 30.35 -12.33 6.29
CA VAL A 950 30.15 -13.79 6.22
C VAL A 950 31.48 -14.56 6.16
N PHE A 951 32.43 -14.10 5.34
CA PHE A 951 33.74 -14.74 5.15
C PHE A 951 34.54 -14.80 6.46
N GLU A 952 34.68 -13.66 7.15
CA GLU A 952 35.32 -13.56 8.46
C GLU A 952 34.60 -14.42 9.50
N SER A 953 33.27 -14.34 9.56
CA SER A 953 32.45 -15.06 10.55
C SER A 953 32.61 -16.59 10.41
N VAL A 954 32.67 -17.10 9.19
CA VAL A 954 32.87 -18.53 8.89
C VAL A 954 34.30 -18.96 9.22
N ILE A 955 35.33 -18.24 8.76
CA ILE A 955 36.73 -18.61 8.96
C ILE A 955 37.14 -18.52 10.44
N LYS A 956 36.70 -17.47 11.13
CA LYS A 956 36.90 -17.32 12.58
C LYS A 956 35.94 -18.21 13.39
N MET A 957 34.95 -18.88 12.79
CA MET A 957 33.90 -19.63 13.50
C MET A 957 33.22 -18.81 14.62
N VAL A 958 32.87 -17.55 14.35
CA VAL A 958 32.25 -16.64 15.32
C VAL A 958 30.82 -17.10 15.61
N THR A 959 30.45 -17.18 16.88
CA THR A 959 29.06 -17.40 17.31
C THR A 959 28.40 -16.07 17.62
N ILE A 960 27.19 -15.83 17.12
CA ILE A 960 26.41 -14.63 17.41
C ILE A 960 25.05 -15.08 17.97
N LYS A 961 24.68 -14.59 19.16
CA LYS A 961 23.39 -14.86 19.82
C LYS A 961 22.74 -13.57 20.30
N GLY A 962 21.41 -13.58 20.44
CA GLY A 962 20.73 -12.71 21.39
C GLY A 962 20.70 -13.34 22.78
N SER A 963 20.77 -12.52 23.83
CA SER A 963 20.39 -12.90 25.20
C SER A 963 19.31 -11.95 25.68
N TYR A 964 18.16 -12.50 26.04
CA TYR A 964 17.07 -11.75 26.66
C TYR A 964 17.24 -11.72 28.19
N VAL A 965 16.17 -11.37 28.91
CA VAL A 965 16.10 -11.47 30.37
C VAL A 965 16.27 -12.91 30.85
N GLY A 966 16.73 -13.09 32.09
CA GLY A 966 16.89 -14.41 32.72
C GLY A 966 15.58 -15.02 33.24
N ASN A 967 15.60 -16.35 33.42
CA ASN A 967 14.49 -17.11 33.98
C ASN A 967 14.43 -17.03 35.52
N ARG A 968 13.57 -17.85 36.14
CA ARG A 968 13.39 -17.89 37.60
C ARG A 968 14.62 -18.42 38.36
N ARG A 969 15.43 -19.27 37.74
CA ARG A 969 16.70 -19.75 38.29
C ARG A 969 17.82 -18.72 38.12
N ASP A 970 17.94 -18.10 36.95
CA ASP A 970 18.85 -16.97 36.71
C ASP A 970 18.56 -15.81 37.68
N THR A 971 17.29 -15.59 38.02
CA THR A 971 16.85 -14.64 39.06
C THR A 971 17.50 -14.96 40.42
N ALA A 972 17.35 -16.19 40.90
CA ALA A 972 17.87 -16.61 42.21
C ALA A 972 19.40 -16.60 42.25
N GLU A 973 20.04 -17.09 41.19
CA GLU A 973 21.51 -17.10 41.07
C GLU A 973 22.08 -15.66 41.03
N ALA A 974 21.49 -14.74 40.27
CA ALA A 974 21.93 -13.33 40.25
C ALA A 974 21.73 -12.63 41.60
N LEU A 975 20.61 -12.88 42.28
CA LEU A 975 20.35 -12.32 43.62
C LEU A 975 21.32 -12.86 44.69
N ASP A 976 21.78 -14.10 44.59
CA ASP A 976 22.80 -14.65 45.49
C ASP A 976 24.16 -13.93 45.33
N PHE A 977 24.60 -13.62 44.11
CA PHE A 977 25.80 -12.80 43.88
C PHE A 977 25.67 -11.39 44.49
N PHE A 978 24.47 -10.79 44.44
CA PHE A 978 24.18 -9.52 45.11
C PHE A 978 24.20 -9.65 46.64
N ARG A 979 23.51 -10.66 47.20
CA ARG A 979 23.47 -10.95 48.64
C ARG A 979 24.85 -11.23 49.24
N ARG A 980 25.76 -11.87 48.48
CA ARG A 980 27.16 -12.07 48.86
C ARG A 980 28.02 -10.80 48.76
N GLY A 981 27.44 -9.63 48.47
CA GLY A 981 28.12 -8.33 48.44
C GLY A 981 29.07 -8.12 47.25
N LEU A 982 29.06 -9.03 46.27
CA LEU A 982 29.96 -9.03 45.11
C LEU A 982 29.51 -8.06 44.02
N ILE A 983 28.24 -7.65 44.05
CA ILE A 983 27.60 -6.75 43.09
C ILE A 983 27.06 -5.55 43.86
N LYS A 984 27.48 -4.34 43.48
CA LYS A 984 27.03 -3.07 44.04
C LYS A 984 26.54 -2.19 42.88
N ALA A 985 25.23 -1.96 42.82
CA ALA A 985 24.66 -1.12 41.78
C ALA A 985 25.02 0.36 42.04
N PRO A 986 25.61 1.09 41.08
CA PRO A 986 25.72 2.54 41.18
C PRO A 986 24.38 3.16 40.76
N PHE A 987 23.58 3.62 41.73
CA PHE A 987 22.27 4.24 41.49
C PHE A 987 22.10 5.56 42.26
N LYS A 988 21.10 6.35 41.86
CA LYS A 988 20.57 7.49 42.60
C LYS A 988 19.06 7.34 42.79
N THR A 989 18.59 7.60 44.00
CA THR A 989 17.17 7.52 44.35
C THR A 989 16.48 8.88 44.27
N VAL A 990 15.25 8.90 43.77
CA VAL A 990 14.37 10.08 43.62
C VAL A 990 12.91 9.69 43.92
N PRO A 991 12.02 10.61 44.32
CA PRO A 991 10.60 10.27 44.45
C PRO A 991 9.95 9.97 43.10
N LEU A 992 8.88 9.17 43.10
CA LEU A 992 8.07 8.84 41.92
C LEU A 992 7.66 10.06 41.07
N SER A 993 7.41 11.21 41.71
CA SER A 993 7.07 12.48 41.04
C SER A 993 8.16 13.03 40.10
N GLN A 994 9.42 12.59 40.24
CA GLN A 994 10.52 12.99 39.36
C GLN A 994 10.72 12.07 38.14
N LEU A 995 9.91 11.01 37.97
CA LEU A 995 10.00 10.09 36.83
C LEU A 995 10.07 10.78 35.44
N PRO A 996 9.27 11.83 35.14
CA PRO A 996 9.39 12.56 33.87
C PRO A 996 10.79 13.17 33.65
N GLN A 997 11.42 13.70 34.70
CA GLN A 997 12.77 14.26 34.64
C GLN A 997 13.86 13.18 34.50
N VAL A 998 13.60 11.97 34.99
CA VAL A 998 14.50 10.82 34.78
C VAL A 998 14.46 10.40 33.31
N TYR A 999 13.27 10.29 32.71
CA TYR A 999 13.11 10.00 31.28
C TYR A 999 13.78 11.04 30.37
N GLU A 1000 13.65 12.34 30.68
CA GLU A 1000 14.33 13.40 29.92
C GLU A 1000 15.86 13.23 29.96
N LYS A 1001 16.44 12.95 31.15
CA LYS A 1001 17.88 12.70 31.32
C LYS A 1001 18.34 11.40 30.66
N MET A 1002 17.47 10.39 30.55
CA MET A 1002 17.74 9.18 29.76
C MET A 1002 17.83 9.49 28.27
N GLN A 1003 16.88 10.24 27.71
CA GLN A 1003 16.90 10.69 26.30
C GLN A 1003 18.16 11.50 25.98
N GLN A 1004 18.61 12.34 26.93
CA GLN A 1004 19.85 13.12 26.82
C GLN A 1004 21.14 12.29 27.00
N GLY A 1005 21.04 11.01 27.40
CA GLY A 1005 22.21 10.16 27.71
C GLY A 1005 23.01 10.58 28.95
N ALA A 1006 22.48 11.50 29.77
CA ALA A 1006 23.18 12.21 30.83
C ALA A 1006 23.29 11.42 32.16
N ILE A 1007 23.07 10.10 32.13
CA ILE A 1007 22.99 9.25 33.33
C ILE A 1007 24.19 8.29 33.38
N ALA A 1008 25.06 8.51 34.36
CA ALA A 1008 25.99 7.49 34.84
C ALA A 1008 25.25 6.57 35.83
N GLY A 1009 25.42 5.25 35.70
CA GLY A 1009 24.76 4.28 36.57
C GLY A 1009 23.24 4.15 36.33
N ARG A 1010 22.45 4.28 37.39
CA ARG A 1010 21.01 3.96 37.46
C ARG A 1010 20.21 5.04 38.19
N TYR A 1011 18.91 5.10 37.94
CA TYR A 1011 17.95 5.77 38.83
C TYR A 1011 16.99 4.75 39.44
N VAL A 1012 16.61 5.01 40.70
CA VAL A 1012 15.61 4.27 41.46
C VAL A 1012 14.54 5.26 41.91
N LEU A 1013 13.28 4.88 41.79
CA LEU A 1013 12.14 5.60 42.35
C LEU A 1013 11.90 5.11 43.77
N ASP A 1014 11.70 6.03 44.70
CA ASP A 1014 11.15 5.81 46.02
C ASP A 1014 9.62 5.98 45.97
N LEU A 1015 8.91 4.93 46.38
CA LEU A 1015 7.44 4.86 46.48
C LEU A 1015 6.97 4.73 47.94
N SER A 1016 7.91 4.69 48.90
CA SER A 1016 7.64 4.56 50.33
C SER A 1016 7.15 5.86 50.98
N LYS A 1017 7.57 7.01 50.42
CA LYS A 1017 7.15 8.35 50.88
C LYS A 1017 5.79 8.73 50.31
N SER A 1018 4.87 9.18 51.18
CA SER A 1018 3.56 9.68 50.79
C SER A 1018 3.65 11.06 50.12
N LEU A 1019 2.84 11.30 49.09
CA LEU A 1019 2.81 12.55 48.32
C LEU A 1019 2.37 13.80 49.13
N CYS A 1020 1.88 13.62 50.36
CA CYS A 1020 1.35 14.70 51.20
C CYS A 1020 2.41 15.58 51.89
N GLN A 1021 3.72 15.33 51.74
CA GLN A 1021 4.76 16.08 52.47
C GLN A 1021 5.18 17.42 51.83
N ASP A 1022 4.89 17.64 50.54
CA ASP A 1022 5.26 18.88 49.81
C ASP A 1022 4.10 19.90 49.70
N VAL A 1023 3.00 19.70 50.45
CA VAL A 1023 1.87 20.64 50.53
C VAL A 1023 1.94 21.43 51.84
N GLY A 1024 1.70 22.75 51.77
CA GLY A 1024 1.83 23.65 52.92
C GLY A 1024 0.89 23.33 54.10
N PRO A 1025 1.18 23.88 55.30
CA PRO A 1025 0.52 23.46 56.55
C PRO A 1025 -0.97 23.81 56.58
N GLY A 1026 -1.82 22.83 56.28
CA GLY A 1026 -3.28 22.92 56.38
C GLY A 1026 -3.94 21.56 56.16
N VAL A 1027 -4.74 21.12 57.14
CA VAL A 1027 -5.41 19.81 57.26
C VAL A 1027 -4.52 18.67 57.78
N HIS A 1028 -4.62 18.44 59.10
CA HIS A 1028 -4.39 17.11 59.68
C HIS A 1028 -5.62 16.23 59.41
N LEU A 1029 -5.41 15.02 58.90
CA LEU A 1029 -6.39 13.93 58.93
C LEU A 1029 -5.75 12.73 59.62
N LEU A 1030 -6.47 12.15 60.58
CA LEU A 1030 -5.93 11.20 61.56
C LEU A 1030 -5.77 9.81 60.95
N ILE A 1031 -4.66 9.13 61.27
CA ILE A 1031 -4.42 7.71 60.96
C ILE A 1031 -4.21 6.93 62.26
N GLU A 1032 -5.31 6.71 62.96
CA GLU A 1032 -5.57 5.71 63.99
C GLU A 1032 -7.04 5.26 63.76
N GLY A 1033 -7.51 4.05 64.02
CA GLY A 1033 -6.93 2.81 64.53
C GLY A 1033 -8.09 1.83 64.81
N GLU A 1034 -7.98 0.56 64.40
CA GLU A 1034 -8.84 -0.57 64.81
C GLU A 1034 -10.38 -0.37 64.92
N ALA A 1035 -11.13 -0.28 63.79
CA ALA A 1035 -12.62 -0.28 63.85
C ALA A 1035 -13.40 -0.86 62.63
N SER A 1036 -12.91 -1.86 61.89
CA SER A 1036 -13.71 -2.45 60.77
C SER A 1036 -13.48 -3.94 60.40
N ALA A 1037 -12.82 -4.73 61.25
CA ALA A 1037 -12.47 -6.13 60.93
C ALA A 1037 -13.58 -7.17 61.23
N THR A 1038 -14.70 -6.74 61.80
CA THR A 1038 -15.78 -7.59 62.35
C THR A 1038 -16.96 -7.74 61.39
N LEU A 1039 -17.49 -6.63 60.89
CA LEU A 1039 -18.74 -6.58 60.11
C LEU A 1039 -18.68 -7.41 58.82
N GLY A 1040 -17.56 -7.33 58.08
CA GLY A 1040 -17.34 -8.13 56.88
C GLY A 1040 -17.24 -9.64 57.15
N ARG A 1041 -16.83 -10.04 58.36
CA ARG A 1041 -16.69 -11.45 58.75
C ARG A 1041 -18.06 -12.10 59.00
N GLU A 1042 -18.99 -11.37 59.62
CA GLU A 1042 -20.36 -11.82 59.84
C GLU A 1042 -21.15 -11.90 58.52
N LEU A 1043 -21.04 -10.90 57.64
CA LEU A 1043 -21.66 -10.92 56.32
C LEU A 1043 -21.18 -12.10 55.45
N TYR A 1044 -19.88 -12.41 55.48
CA TYR A 1044 -19.33 -13.56 54.76
C TYR A 1044 -19.82 -14.91 55.32
N GLN A 1045 -19.97 -15.03 56.64
CA GLN A 1045 -20.54 -16.24 57.28
C GLN A 1045 -22.04 -16.39 57.00
N ALA A 1046 -22.80 -15.29 57.00
CA ALA A 1046 -24.23 -15.29 56.64
C ALA A 1046 -24.45 -15.72 55.17
N ALA A 1047 -23.65 -15.19 54.24
CA ALA A 1047 -23.68 -15.62 52.84
C ALA A 1047 -23.35 -17.11 52.67
N ARG A 1048 -22.38 -17.63 53.44
CA ARG A 1048 -22.01 -19.05 53.42
C ARG A 1048 -23.11 -19.95 53.98
N ALA A 1049 -23.84 -19.52 55.02
CA ALA A 1049 -24.99 -20.23 55.56
C ALA A 1049 -26.16 -20.30 54.55
N TYR A 1050 -26.41 -19.23 53.78
CA TYR A 1050 -27.46 -19.17 52.78
C TYR A 1050 -27.33 -20.26 51.69
N SER A 1051 -26.10 -20.64 51.33
CA SER A 1051 -25.82 -21.67 50.31
C SER A 1051 -26.18 -23.11 50.72
N ALA A 1052 -26.50 -23.36 52.00
CA ALA A 1052 -26.69 -24.72 52.54
C ALA A 1052 -28.16 -25.16 52.67
N ILE A 1053 -29.14 -24.26 52.50
CA ILE A 1053 -30.55 -24.53 52.84
C ILE A 1053 -31.32 -25.08 51.65
N ARG A 1054 -31.68 -26.37 51.68
CA ARG A 1054 -32.44 -27.08 50.62
C ARG A 1054 -33.97 -27.14 50.84
N HIS A 1055 -34.61 -26.07 51.32
CA HIS A 1055 -36.08 -26.08 51.48
C HIS A 1055 -36.76 -24.74 51.12
N PRO A 1056 -37.78 -24.71 50.21
CA PRO A 1056 -38.29 -23.45 49.65
C PRO A 1056 -38.96 -22.49 50.65
N LEU A 1057 -39.61 -23.02 51.69
CA LEU A 1057 -40.49 -22.24 52.56
C LEU A 1057 -39.76 -21.37 53.61
N LEU A 1058 -38.46 -21.56 53.84
CA LEU A 1058 -37.69 -20.75 54.80
C LEU A 1058 -37.11 -19.46 54.20
N ALA A 1059 -36.90 -19.40 52.87
CA ALA A 1059 -36.31 -18.24 52.22
C ALA A 1059 -37.17 -16.96 52.38
N SER A 1060 -38.50 -17.10 52.24
CA SER A 1060 -39.44 -15.97 52.30
C SER A 1060 -39.49 -15.32 53.70
N ALA A 1061 -39.30 -16.10 54.77
CA ALA A 1061 -39.28 -15.59 56.15
C ALA A 1061 -38.03 -14.76 56.48
N VAL A 1062 -36.88 -15.08 55.86
CA VAL A 1062 -35.62 -14.33 56.05
C VAL A 1062 -35.67 -13.00 55.29
N GLN A 1063 -36.23 -13.00 54.07
CA GLN A 1063 -36.34 -11.81 53.22
C GLN A 1063 -37.17 -10.68 53.86
N ALA A 1064 -38.11 -11.01 54.74
CA ALA A 1064 -38.90 -10.04 55.51
C ALA A 1064 -38.14 -9.35 56.67
N ARG A 1065 -37.00 -9.89 57.13
CA ARG A 1065 -36.27 -9.37 58.31
C ARG A 1065 -35.04 -8.51 57.99
N LEU A 1066 -34.56 -8.53 56.75
CA LEU A 1066 -33.39 -7.75 56.29
C LEU A 1066 -33.71 -6.30 55.88
N ILE A 1067 -34.99 -5.90 55.88
CA ILE A 1067 -35.45 -4.56 55.51
C ILE A 1067 -35.55 -3.60 56.71
N LEU A 1068 -35.38 -4.09 57.95
CA LEU A 1068 -35.61 -3.33 59.19
C LEU A 1068 -34.39 -3.33 60.15
N ALA A 1069 -33.18 -3.07 59.64
CA ALA A 1069 -31.99 -2.89 60.49
C ALA A 1069 -30.85 -2.05 59.84
N CYS A 1070 -31.02 -0.73 59.73
CA CYS A 1070 -30.04 0.33 60.14
C CYS A 1070 -30.36 1.68 59.45
N PRO A 1071 -30.51 2.82 60.17
CA PRO A 1071 -30.99 4.08 59.58
C PRO A 1071 -29.89 5.14 59.40
N ALA A 1072 -29.50 5.46 58.15
CA ALA A 1072 -28.61 6.62 57.88
C ALA A 1072 -28.63 7.17 56.44
N PHE A 1073 -29.76 7.21 55.71
CA PHE A 1073 -29.91 8.07 54.52
C PHE A 1073 -31.37 8.26 54.08
N ASN A 1074 -32.11 9.19 54.70
CA ASN A 1074 -33.19 9.93 54.01
C ASN A 1074 -33.74 11.11 54.83
N ALA A 1075 -33.40 12.32 54.40
CA ALA A 1075 -34.23 13.51 54.51
C ALA A 1075 -34.03 14.29 53.19
N ALA A 1076 -35.04 14.66 52.40
CA ALA A 1076 -36.48 14.52 52.60
C ALA A 1076 -37.22 14.09 51.32
N CYS A 1077 -38.42 13.52 51.48
CA CYS A 1077 -39.38 13.28 50.41
C CYS A 1077 -40.70 14.00 50.68
N ALA A 1078 -41.26 14.66 49.66
CA ALA A 1078 -42.68 14.99 49.44
C ALA A 1078 -42.76 15.61 48.02
N ILE A 1079 -43.79 15.52 47.17
CA ILE A 1079 -45.20 15.09 47.22
C ILE A 1079 -45.41 14.30 45.89
N ARG A 1080 -45.87 13.05 45.77
CA ARG A 1080 -47.04 12.28 46.28
C ARG A 1080 -48.25 12.28 45.30
N ASP A 1081 -48.65 11.06 44.85
CA ASP A 1081 -49.92 10.64 44.20
C ASP A 1081 -50.28 11.28 42.81
N CYS A 1082 -51.06 10.69 41.88
CA CYS A 1082 -51.83 9.42 41.84
C CYS A 1082 -52.16 8.92 40.40
N LEU A 1083 -52.06 7.59 40.16
CA LEU A 1083 -52.85 6.73 39.22
C LEU A 1083 -52.90 6.99 37.68
N PRO A 1084 -53.39 6.03 36.83
CA PRO A 1084 -52.97 5.90 35.42
C PRO A 1084 -54.12 5.77 34.36
N TYR A 1085 -53.75 5.37 33.12
CA TYR A 1085 -54.51 4.95 31.91
C TYR A 1085 -54.51 5.92 30.71
N GLY A 1086 -54.38 5.35 29.50
CA GLY A 1086 -55.35 5.59 28.43
C GLY A 1086 -54.95 6.42 27.20
N SER A 1087 -54.91 5.76 26.03
CA SER A 1087 -55.41 6.22 24.71
C SER A 1087 -55.21 7.67 24.20
N GLU A 1088 -54.34 7.80 23.19
CA GLU A 1088 -54.69 8.12 21.77
C GLU A 1088 -55.25 9.53 21.36
N VAL A 1089 -55.14 9.83 20.04
CA VAL A 1089 -55.86 10.86 19.23
C VAL A 1089 -55.31 12.33 19.07
N VAL A 1090 -54.63 12.54 17.93
CA VAL A 1090 -54.80 13.62 16.89
C VAL A 1090 -54.71 15.14 17.22
N ALA A 1091 -53.53 15.72 16.92
CA ALA A 1091 -53.21 16.81 15.94
C ALA A 1091 -53.77 18.28 16.01
N VAL A 1092 -53.31 19.10 15.04
CA VAL A 1092 -53.71 20.49 14.64
C VAL A 1092 -53.09 21.65 15.49
N TYR A 1093 -52.78 22.87 14.99
CA TYR A 1093 -52.07 23.38 13.77
C TYR A 1093 -51.78 24.91 13.95
N CYS A 1094 -51.10 25.58 12.99
CA CYS A 1094 -50.82 27.04 12.89
C CYS A 1094 -49.76 27.62 13.88
N LEU A 1095 -48.79 28.49 13.53
CA LEU A 1095 -48.73 29.72 12.68
C LEU A 1095 -49.34 30.97 13.39
N ALA A 1096 -48.75 32.17 13.38
CA ALA A 1096 -47.80 32.79 12.43
C ALA A 1096 -46.98 34.01 13.01
N GLN A 1097 -46.26 34.73 12.11
CA GLN A 1097 -45.78 36.14 12.18
C GLN A 1097 -44.53 36.52 13.05
N GLN A 1098 -43.68 37.52 12.69
CA GLN A 1098 -43.25 38.07 11.37
C GLN A 1098 -42.04 39.04 11.50
N SER A 1099 -41.34 39.34 10.38
CA SER A 1099 -40.40 40.47 10.13
C SER A 1099 -38.99 40.42 10.79
N LEU A 1100 -37.84 40.52 10.08
CA LEU A 1100 -37.24 41.60 9.23
C LEU A 1100 -36.71 42.78 10.10
N VAL A 1101 -35.46 43.29 9.96
CA VAL A 1101 -34.77 43.91 8.80
C VAL A 1101 -33.22 43.99 9.03
N LEU A 1102 -32.38 43.79 7.97
CA LEU A 1102 -30.99 44.27 7.63
C LEU A 1102 -29.89 44.46 8.76
N SER A 1103 -28.58 44.60 8.53
CA SER A 1103 -27.72 44.88 7.35
C SER A 1103 -26.29 44.26 7.46
N ASP A 1104 -25.50 44.36 6.38
CA ASP A 1104 -24.08 43.90 6.24
C ASP A 1104 -23.06 45.08 6.43
N PRO A 1105 -21.73 45.03 6.11
CA PRO A 1105 -20.69 44.93 7.14
C PRO A 1105 -19.61 46.04 7.15
N ALA A 1106 -18.99 46.33 8.32
CA ALA A 1106 -17.69 47.04 8.42
C ALA A 1106 -17.02 46.94 9.81
N TYR A 1107 -15.68 46.91 9.83
CA TYR A 1107 -14.74 47.33 10.88
C TYR A 1107 -15.04 47.10 12.38
N CYS A 1108 -14.24 46.24 13.03
CA CYS A 1108 -13.16 46.71 13.92
C CYS A 1108 -12.10 45.63 14.20
N ASP A 1109 -10.86 46.06 14.40
CA ASP A 1109 -9.69 45.23 14.70
C ASP A 1109 -9.42 45.08 16.22
N VAL A 1110 -8.39 44.28 16.54
CA VAL A 1110 -7.67 44.21 17.83
C VAL A 1110 -8.41 43.55 19.00
N TRP A 1111 -8.00 42.33 19.38
CA TRP A 1111 -7.13 42.08 20.55
C TRP A 1111 -6.77 40.58 20.66
N ARG A 1112 -5.46 40.30 20.54
CA ARG A 1112 -4.70 39.04 20.72
C ARG A 1112 -5.46 37.73 20.98
#